data_AF-A0A804R2H7-F1
#
_entry.id   AF-A0A804R2H7-F1
#
_cell.length_a   1.000
_cell.length_b   1.000
_cell.length_c   1.000
_cell.angle_alpha   90.00
_cell.angle_beta   90.00
_cell.angle_gamma   90.00
#
_symmetry.space_group_name_H-M   'P 1'
#
loop_
_entity.id
_entity.type
_entity.pdbx_description
1 polymer ?
#
loop_
_entity_poly.entity_id
_entity_poly.type
_entity_poly.pdbx_seq_one_letter_code
_entity_poly.pdbx_strand_id
1 'polypeptide(L)'
;MPSVQDPVQTPQSPRVHGDEEEEGSDDIESEFASSIAGRSNIVHPYRVSVAESSINSWDIDSVSITNSGASVHFYEEHVGTPTNHHALVVHPNTGEIMRYNPLQTRPINPNRDLALYGYGSVAWKNRVEWKTKQQNKMQKVSSDGEGSDLNDFDSDCDIPRCAESKQQLSRKVPIPSSKINPYRIVISLRLAILGLFFHYRILNPVHDAHWLWLTSVICEIWFAFSWILDQFPKWHPIQRETYLDRLSLRYEKEGKPPELARIDVFVSTVDPMKEPPLIIANTVLSILAVDYPVDKVCCYVSDDGAAMLTFEALTETCLFARKWVPFCKKHKIEPRAPEWYFAQKIDYLREKVHPEFVRERRAMKREYEEFKVRINTVVANSCKVPEGGWSLPEGAPWHGNNVRDHAGMVQVITGNDCVMDDAGNKLPWLVYVSREKRPGHDHHKKAGALNALLRTSAILSNAPFVLNVDCDHYMNNSKALREAMCFLMDPVLGEKICYVQFPQRFDGIDQHDRYSNHNVVFFDINMKGLDGIQGPIYVGTGCVFRRHALYGYDAPTATKPPSKTCNCWPKSCCLCCGSKRKCSKAKKKQEHQKKVKCRNASKQVHALEVAGRETAPPVPREKFEKRFGQSDAFLASTLQDNGEGCHFDMLKSLDDCIHVLSCGYENKTQWGKEVGWIYGSVTEDILTGFKMHCHGWRSVYCMPKRPAFKGSAPINLTDRLHQVLRWALGSVEIFLSKHCPIWYGYRCGLKPLERLSYINCVIYPWTSIPLLIYCALPAFCLLSGKFMVPEQLPAS
;
A
#
# COMPACT_ATOMS: atom_id res chain seq x y z
N MET A 1 -68.28 -21.88 0.97
CA MET A 1 -67.62 -23.21 0.85
C MET A 1 -67.17 -23.39 -0.58
N PRO A 2 -66.11 -24.19 -0.88
CA PRO A 2 -65.13 -24.83 0.02
C PRO A 2 -63.83 -23.96 0.11
N SER A 3 -63.06 -23.85 1.21
CA SER A 3 -62.40 -24.80 2.13
C SER A 3 -61.11 -25.46 1.57
N VAL A 4 -59.95 -24.91 1.98
CA VAL A 4 -58.59 -25.49 1.88
C VAL A 4 -57.87 -25.11 3.18
N GLN A 5 -57.91 -25.99 4.20
CA GLN A 5 -56.85 -26.92 4.60
C GLN A 5 -55.59 -26.26 5.19
N ASP A 6 -55.47 -26.37 6.53
CA ASP A 6 -54.29 -26.01 7.32
C ASP A 6 -53.11 -27.00 7.12
N PRO A 7 -51.85 -26.54 7.20
CA PRO A 7 -50.70 -27.40 7.40
C PRO A 7 -50.16 -27.37 8.85
N VAL A 8 -50.42 -28.46 9.58
CA VAL A 8 -49.50 -29.16 10.51
C VAL A 8 -48.53 -28.31 11.35
N GLN A 9 -48.79 -28.24 12.66
CA GLN A 9 -47.78 -27.86 13.66
C GLN A 9 -46.67 -28.92 13.79
N THR A 10 -45.42 -28.46 13.85
CA THR A 10 -44.27 -29.27 14.32
C THR A 10 -43.94 -28.94 15.79
N PRO A 11 -43.46 -29.92 16.58
CA PRO A 11 -43.28 -29.72 18.03
C PRO A 11 -42.06 -28.86 18.35
N GLN A 12 -42.25 -27.85 19.22
CA GLN A 12 -41.15 -27.09 19.81
C GLN A 12 -40.40 -27.94 20.85
N SER A 13 -39.07 -27.86 20.83
CA SER A 13 -38.20 -28.39 21.89
C SER A 13 -38.36 -27.58 23.19
N PRO A 14 -38.14 -28.17 24.38
CA PRO A 14 -38.36 -27.48 25.65
C PRO A 14 -37.44 -26.27 25.82
N ARG A 15 -38.03 -25.16 26.30
CA ARG A 15 -37.32 -23.91 26.63
C ARG A 15 -36.42 -24.12 27.85
N VAL A 16 -35.28 -23.42 27.88
CA VAL A 16 -34.38 -23.35 29.03
C VAL A 16 -34.66 -22.06 29.79
N HIS A 17 -34.58 -22.09 31.12
CA HIS A 17 -34.85 -20.92 31.96
C HIS A 17 -33.78 -19.83 31.73
N GLY A 18 -34.18 -18.64 31.28
CA GLY A 18 -33.27 -17.50 31.11
C GLY A 18 -33.55 -16.55 29.93
N ASP A 19 -34.47 -16.88 29.02
CA ASP A 19 -34.75 -16.11 27.78
C ASP A 19 -35.79 -14.96 27.94
N GLU A 20 -36.00 -14.40 29.14
CA GLU A 20 -37.07 -13.40 29.38
C GLU A 20 -36.63 -11.91 29.35
N GLU A 21 -35.37 -11.62 29.02
CA GLU A 21 -34.84 -10.25 28.93
C GLU A 21 -34.20 -9.96 27.55
N GLU A 22 -35.01 -9.84 26.49
CA GLU A 22 -34.72 -9.00 25.27
C GLU A 22 -35.89 -9.01 24.24
N GLU A 23 -37.13 -8.69 24.66
CA GLU A 23 -38.15 -8.10 23.76
C GLU A 23 -38.50 -6.68 24.23
N GLY A 24 -37.50 -5.79 24.18
CA GLY A 24 -37.64 -4.34 24.39
C GLY A 24 -37.33 -3.59 23.10
N SER A 25 -38.15 -2.59 22.76
CA SER A 25 -37.96 -1.75 21.57
C SER A 25 -36.80 -0.76 21.74
N ASP A 26 -35.91 -0.71 20.74
CA ASP A 26 -34.87 0.34 20.62
C ASP A 26 -35.52 1.70 20.27
N ASP A 27 -36.09 2.40 21.27
CA ASP A 27 -36.78 3.69 21.12
C ASP A 27 -35.82 4.88 20.95
N ILE A 28 -35.17 4.94 19.77
CA ILE A 28 -34.24 6.00 19.36
C ILE A 28 -34.92 7.39 19.20
N GLU A 29 -36.25 7.47 19.18
CA GLU A 29 -36.97 8.76 19.10
C GLU A 29 -37.06 9.53 20.43
N SER A 30 -36.80 8.89 21.58
CA SER A 30 -37.00 9.52 22.90
C SER A 30 -35.89 10.50 23.33
N GLU A 31 -34.66 10.36 22.82
CA GLU A 31 -33.54 11.24 23.21
C GLU A 31 -33.54 12.61 22.50
N PHE A 32 -34.16 12.73 21.32
CA PHE A 32 -34.19 14.00 20.57
C PHE A 32 -35.24 15.00 21.08
N ALA A 33 -36.24 14.56 21.85
CA ALA A 33 -37.30 15.44 22.37
C ALA A 33 -36.87 16.29 23.59
N SER A 34 -35.96 15.77 24.42
CA SER A 34 -35.64 16.37 25.73
C SER A 34 -34.68 17.57 25.69
N SER A 35 -34.15 17.94 24.53
CA SER A 35 -33.22 19.08 24.37
C SER A 35 -33.89 20.39 23.92
N ILE A 36 -35.18 20.37 23.55
CA ILE A 36 -35.88 21.53 22.96
C ILE A 36 -36.77 22.28 23.97
N ALA A 37 -37.12 21.68 25.12
CA ALA A 37 -38.01 22.26 26.12
C ALA A 37 -37.24 22.80 27.35
N GLY A 38 -36.50 23.90 27.21
CA GLY A 38 -35.51 24.25 28.26
C GLY A 38 -35.02 25.68 28.50
N ARG A 39 -35.50 26.74 27.81
CA ARG A 39 -35.50 28.15 28.32
C ARG A 39 -35.96 29.17 27.26
N SER A 40 -37.18 29.68 27.45
CA SER A 40 -37.54 31.01 26.97
C SER A 40 -37.06 32.06 27.98
N ASN A 41 -36.25 33.04 27.53
CA ASN A 41 -36.30 34.40 28.07
C ASN A 41 -35.67 35.39 27.08
N ILE A 42 -36.33 36.54 26.94
CA ILE A 42 -36.12 37.52 25.87
C ILE A 42 -35.31 38.70 26.39
N VAL A 43 -34.19 39.05 25.73
CA VAL A 43 -33.67 40.44 25.62
C VAL A 43 -33.08 40.64 24.22
N HIS A 44 -33.31 41.80 23.63
CA HIS A 44 -32.97 42.17 22.25
C HIS A 44 -31.52 42.75 22.09
N PRO A 45 -31.02 42.99 20.85
CA PRO A 45 -29.59 42.91 20.54
C PRO A 45 -28.86 44.25 20.46
N TYR A 46 -27.52 44.19 20.41
CA TYR A 46 -26.67 45.26 19.87
C TYR A 46 -25.76 44.77 18.74
N ARG A 47 -25.55 45.67 17.77
CA ARG A 47 -24.73 45.55 16.55
C ARG A 47 -23.21 45.67 16.85
N VAL A 48 -22.43 45.67 15.75
CA VAL A 48 -21.06 46.24 15.57
C VAL A 48 -19.95 45.19 15.67
N SER A 49 -18.96 45.08 14.77
CA SER A 49 -18.86 45.49 13.34
C SER A 49 -17.65 44.77 12.69
N VAL A 50 -17.54 44.81 11.37
CA VAL A 50 -16.31 44.42 10.63
C VAL A 50 -15.17 45.40 10.92
N ALA A 51 -13.95 44.88 11.12
CA ALA A 51 -12.69 45.62 10.95
C ALA A 51 -11.53 44.66 10.64
N GLU A 52 -10.66 45.05 9.73
CA GLU A 52 -9.40 44.36 9.39
C GLU A 52 -8.29 44.75 10.38
N SER A 53 -7.20 43.97 10.48
CA SER A 53 -5.83 44.43 10.15
C SER A 53 -4.66 43.59 10.72
N SER A 54 -3.63 43.48 9.86
CA SER A 54 -2.19 43.26 10.04
C SER A 54 -1.52 43.12 11.43
N ILE A 55 -0.74 42.03 11.59
CA ILE A 55 0.75 41.96 11.63
C ILE A 55 1.56 42.93 12.52
N ASN A 56 2.57 42.35 13.20
CA ASN A 56 3.70 42.89 14.01
C ASN A 56 3.43 43.22 15.50
N SER A 57 4.41 43.24 16.42
CA SER A 57 5.68 42.48 16.61
C SER A 57 6.38 42.98 17.91
N TRP A 58 7.25 42.16 18.52
CA TRP A 58 8.29 42.48 19.53
C TRP A 58 7.94 42.54 21.04
N ASP A 59 9.03 42.28 21.79
CA ASP A 59 9.34 42.45 23.22
C ASP A 59 8.55 41.59 24.22
N ILE A 60 9.16 40.63 24.94
CA ILE A 60 10.28 40.73 25.91
C ILE A 60 9.91 41.64 27.08
N ASP A 61 9.55 41.02 28.21
CA ASP A 61 10.11 41.48 29.48
C ASP A 61 10.26 40.34 30.49
N SER A 62 11.31 40.42 31.30
CA SER A 62 11.69 39.39 32.28
C SER A 62 11.44 39.87 33.69
N VAL A 63 10.76 39.06 34.52
CA VAL A 63 10.70 39.30 35.98
C VAL A 63 11.04 38.03 36.75
N SER A 64 12.09 38.14 37.57
CA SER A 64 12.58 37.11 38.48
C SER A 64 12.36 37.54 39.94
N ILE A 65 11.64 36.73 40.73
CA ILE A 65 11.51 36.85 42.20
C ILE A 65 11.52 35.40 42.75
N THR A 66 12.67 34.82 43.05
CA THR A 66 13.35 34.76 44.37
C THR A 66 12.58 34.07 45.52
N ASN A 67 12.98 32.81 45.77
CA ASN A 67 13.17 32.15 47.08
C ASN A 67 12.30 32.50 48.29
N SER A 68 11.57 31.48 48.75
CA SER A 68 11.69 30.95 50.13
C SER A 68 11.25 29.48 50.13
N GLY A 69 11.78 28.55 50.93
CA GLY A 69 12.80 28.71 51.97
C GLY A 69 12.40 28.05 53.29
N ALA A 70 12.09 26.74 53.29
CA ALA A 70 11.88 25.97 54.51
C ALA A 70 12.24 24.49 54.30
N SER A 71 13.13 23.99 55.14
CA SER A 71 13.50 22.58 55.26
C SER A 71 12.96 22.00 56.58
N VAL A 72 13.16 20.69 56.80
CA VAL A 72 13.55 20.04 58.08
C VAL A 72 12.70 18.82 58.54
N HIS A 73 13.41 17.69 58.72
CA HIS A 73 13.21 16.46 59.51
C HIS A 73 12.08 15.43 59.26
N PHE A 74 12.50 14.31 58.62
CA PHE A 74 12.64 12.96 59.20
C PHE A 74 11.56 12.40 60.16
N TYR A 75 10.94 11.29 59.75
CA TYR A 75 10.81 10.06 60.56
C TYR A 75 11.03 8.83 59.65
N GLU A 76 11.60 7.77 60.22
CA GLU A 76 12.05 6.56 59.54
C GLU A 76 11.38 5.35 60.21
N GLU A 77 10.72 4.47 59.44
CA GLU A 77 10.44 3.10 59.88
C GLU A 77 10.32 2.14 58.68
N HIS A 78 10.94 0.97 58.78
CA HIS A 78 10.97 -0.09 57.77
C HIS A 78 9.68 -0.95 57.85
N VAL A 79 9.27 -1.82 56.91
CA VAL A 79 9.98 -2.89 56.18
C VAL A 79 9.13 -3.31 54.96
N GLY A 80 9.72 -3.73 53.82
CA GLY A 80 8.99 -4.60 52.88
C GLY A 80 9.36 -4.54 51.39
N THR A 81 10.57 -4.98 51.00
CA THR A 81 10.90 -5.38 49.61
C THR A 81 11.57 -6.76 49.63
N PRO A 82 11.50 -7.54 48.53
CA PRO A 82 12.46 -7.31 47.45
C PRO A 82 11.84 -7.27 46.04
N THR A 83 12.35 -6.31 45.26
CA THR A 83 12.30 -6.30 43.79
C THR A 83 13.08 -7.46 43.17
N ASN A 84 12.87 -7.73 41.88
CA ASN A 84 13.97 -8.04 40.94
C ASN A 84 13.51 -7.85 39.48
N HIS A 85 13.71 -6.63 38.96
CA HIS A 85 14.04 -6.45 37.54
C HIS A 85 15.57 -6.54 37.44
N HIS A 86 16.11 -7.27 36.46
CA HIS A 86 17.57 -7.41 36.28
C HIS A 86 18.00 -7.03 34.87
N ALA A 87 18.93 -6.08 34.79
CA ALA A 87 19.88 -5.93 33.70
C ALA A 87 21.25 -6.45 34.18
N LEU A 88 21.97 -7.24 33.38
CA LEU A 88 23.24 -7.85 33.80
C LEU A 88 24.28 -7.93 32.66
N VAL A 89 25.56 -7.95 33.06
CA VAL A 89 26.77 -7.96 32.22
C VAL A 89 27.51 -9.32 32.34
N VAL A 90 28.29 -9.68 31.31
CA VAL A 90 28.92 -11.00 31.01
C VAL A 90 30.41 -11.02 31.51
N HIS A 91 31.12 -12.08 31.93
CA HIS A 91 31.37 -13.50 31.50
C HIS A 91 32.06 -14.27 32.69
N PRO A 92 32.73 -15.47 32.59
CA PRO A 92 32.65 -16.63 31.67
C PRO A 92 32.60 -18.05 32.34
N ASN A 93 32.34 -19.08 31.52
CA ASN A 93 32.74 -20.51 31.65
C ASN A 93 32.53 -21.33 32.96
N THR A 94 31.70 -22.37 32.85
CA THR A 94 32.12 -23.79 33.05
C THR A 94 31.11 -24.68 32.31
N GLY A 95 31.53 -25.84 31.80
CA GLY A 95 30.69 -26.69 30.95
C GLY A 95 30.51 -28.09 31.50
N GLU A 96 29.44 -28.76 31.09
CA GLU A 96 29.34 -30.21 31.17
C GLU A 96 28.44 -30.78 30.05
N ILE A 97 28.73 -32.02 29.64
CA ILE A 97 28.18 -32.66 28.44
C ILE A 97 27.19 -33.75 28.86
N MET A 98 25.94 -33.68 28.40
CA MET A 98 24.96 -34.77 28.53
C MET A 98 24.43 -35.17 27.16
N ARG A 99 24.62 -36.45 26.81
CA ARG A 99 24.11 -37.06 25.57
C ARG A 99 22.66 -37.51 25.76
N TYR A 100 21.80 -37.27 24.77
CA TYR A 100 20.49 -37.93 24.66
C TYR A 100 20.36 -38.63 23.30
N ASN A 101 20.00 -39.91 23.33
CA ASN A 101 19.65 -40.69 22.13
C ASN A 101 18.14 -40.56 21.82
N PRO A 102 17.73 -40.63 20.54
CA PRO A 102 16.34 -40.45 20.15
C PRO A 102 15.48 -41.69 20.44
N LEU A 103 14.32 -41.48 21.06
CA LEU A 103 13.31 -42.54 21.28
C LEU A 103 12.37 -42.63 20.07
N GLN A 104 12.20 -43.86 19.56
CA GLN A 104 11.17 -44.19 18.57
C GLN A 104 9.78 -44.17 19.21
N THR A 105 8.82 -43.54 18.55
CA THR A 105 7.39 -43.66 18.88
C THR A 105 6.71 -44.67 17.95
N ARG A 106 5.95 -45.62 18.53
CA ARG A 106 5.02 -46.49 17.79
C ARG A 106 3.57 -46.01 18.05
N PRO A 107 2.65 -46.13 17.07
CA PRO A 107 1.31 -45.56 17.16
C PRO A 107 0.36 -46.41 18.02
N ILE A 108 -0.59 -45.75 18.69
CA ILE A 108 -1.64 -46.38 19.48
C ILE A 108 -2.98 -46.37 18.71
N ASN A 109 -3.38 -47.58 18.29
CA ASN A 109 -4.74 -48.04 17.96
C ASN A 109 -5.38 -47.61 16.60
N PRO A 110 -5.87 -48.56 15.74
CA PRO A 110 -6.24 -48.26 14.35
C PRO A 110 -7.76 -48.20 14.05
N ASN A 111 -8.63 -47.90 15.03
CA ASN A 111 -10.10 -47.88 14.82
C ASN A 111 -10.77 -46.62 15.41
N ARG A 112 -10.67 -45.48 14.72
CA ARG A 112 -11.66 -44.38 14.77
C ARG A 112 -11.78 -43.68 13.42
N ASP A 113 -12.99 -43.21 13.15
CA ASP A 113 -13.49 -42.92 11.80
C ASP A 113 -13.01 -41.56 11.25
N LEU A 114 -12.48 -41.58 10.03
CA LEU A 114 -12.03 -40.39 9.30
C LEU A 114 -13.15 -39.73 8.47
N ALA A 115 -14.38 -40.27 8.53
CA ALA A 115 -15.53 -39.81 7.75
C ALA A 115 -16.20 -38.51 8.25
N LEU A 116 -15.75 -37.90 9.35
CA LEU A 116 -16.38 -36.68 9.90
C LEU A 116 -16.08 -35.39 9.09
N TYR A 117 -15.12 -35.42 8.16
CA TYR A 117 -14.79 -34.28 7.29
C TYR A 117 -15.65 -34.29 6.03
N GLY A 118 -16.85 -33.71 6.12
CA GLY A 118 -17.90 -33.70 5.09
C GLY A 118 -17.53 -33.09 3.72
N TYR A 119 -16.71 -33.79 2.94
CA TYR A 119 -16.47 -33.55 1.52
C TYR A 119 -17.58 -34.20 0.68
N GLY A 120 -18.69 -33.48 0.51
CA GLY A 120 -19.92 -34.05 -0.07
C GLY A 120 -20.84 -33.06 -0.78
N SER A 121 -20.36 -32.39 -1.84
CA SER A 121 -21.26 -31.81 -2.85
C SER A 121 -20.77 -32.06 -4.28
N VAL A 122 -21.71 -32.25 -5.20
CA VAL A 122 -21.52 -33.09 -6.38
C VAL A 122 -20.97 -32.30 -7.57
N ALA A 123 -19.65 -32.20 -7.67
CA ALA A 123 -18.97 -31.62 -8.85
C ALA A 123 -17.74 -32.41 -9.35
N TRP A 124 -17.33 -33.48 -8.66
CA TRP A 124 -16.04 -34.15 -8.96
C TRP A 124 -16.14 -35.44 -9.80
N LYS A 125 -17.32 -36.08 -9.86
CA LYS A 125 -17.48 -37.43 -10.45
C LYS A 125 -17.22 -37.47 -11.97
N ASN A 126 -17.56 -36.41 -12.70
CA ASN A 126 -17.38 -36.34 -14.16
C ASN A 126 -15.94 -36.00 -14.60
N ARG A 127 -14.97 -35.89 -13.68
CA ARG A 127 -13.58 -35.53 -13.99
C ARG A 127 -12.54 -36.62 -13.70
N VAL A 128 -12.99 -37.84 -13.38
CA VAL A 128 -12.12 -38.99 -13.13
C VAL A 128 -12.09 -39.94 -14.35
N GLU A 129 -13.22 -40.16 -15.03
CA GLU A 129 -13.29 -41.07 -16.20
C GLU A 129 -12.40 -40.64 -17.38
N TRP A 130 -12.13 -39.34 -17.57
CA TRP A 130 -11.25 -38.87 -18.65
C TRP A 130 -9.78 -39.25 -18.39
N LYS A 131 -9.33 -39.29 -17.12
CA LYS A 131 -7.95 -39.67 -16.77
C LYS A 131 -7.71 -41.15 -17.07
N THR A 132 -8.62 -42.03 -16.63
CA THR A 132 -8.50 -43.48 -16.86
C THR A 132 -8.47 -43.83 -18.36
N LYS A 133 -9.23 -43.10 -19.19
CA LYS A 133 -9.21 -43.26 -20.65
C LYS A 133 -7.92 -42.79 -21.33
N GLN A 134 -7.17 -41.83 -20.78
CA GLN A 134 -5.83 -41.51 -21.29
C GLN A 134 -4.78 -42.53 -20.84
N GLN A 135 -4.84 -42.96 -19.58
CA GLN A 135 -3.82 -43.82 -18.98
C GLN A 135 -3.77 -45.20 -19.66
N ASN A 136 -4.94 -45.82 -19.91
CA ASN A 136 -5.04 -47.07 -20.68
C ASN A 136 -4.64 -46.93 -22.17
N LYS A 137 -4.51 -45.71 -22.70
CA LYS A 137 -4.10 -45.46 -24.09
C LYS A 137 -2.59 -45.24 -24.24
N MET A 138 -1.89 -44.87 -23.16
CA MET A 138 -0.43 -44.75 -23.14
C MET A 138 0.27 -46.07 -22.79
N GLN A 139 -0.37 -46.96 -22.02
CA GLN A 139 0.24 -48.23 -21.59
C GLN A 139 0.27 -49.34 -22.66
N LYS A 140 -0.06 -49.03 -23.93
CA LYS A 140 -0.15 -50.01 -25.03
C LYS A 140 0.78 -49.73 -26.23
N VAL A 141 1.84 -48.92 -26.02
CA VAL A 141 2.80 -48.49 -27.06
C VAL A 141 4.26 -48.66 -26.60
N SER A 142 4.52 -49.54 -25.63
CA SER A 142 5.89 -49.77 -25.11
C SER A 142 6.07 -51.22 -24.63
N SER A 143 5.88 -52.15 -25.56
CA SER A 143 6.52 -53.46 -25.57
C SER A 143 7.07 -53.66 -26.97
N ASP A 144 8.33 -54.08 -27.05
CA ASP A 144 9.06 -54.72 -28.16
C ASP A 144 10.43 -54.06 -28.38
N GLY A 145 11.50 -54.84 -28.19
CA GLY A 145 12.90 -54.42 -28.39
C GLY A 145 13.85 -54.90 -27.28
N GLU A 146 14.54 -56.02 -27.54
CA GLU A 146 15.61 -56.59 -26.69
C GLU A 146 16.97 -55.87 -26.89
N GLY A 147 17.93 -56.06 -25.99
CA GLY A 147 19.36 -56.04 -26.36
C GLY A 147 20.38 -55.33 -25.44
N SER A 148 21.06 -56.12 -24.60
CA SER A 148 22.51 -56.06 -24.24
C SER A 148 23.19 -54.83 -23.56
N ASP A 149 23.90 -55.18 -22.48
CA ASP A 149 25.25 -54.73 -22.04
C ASP A 149 25.51 -53.45 -21.20
N LEU A 150 25.66 -53.71 -19.89
CA LEU A 150 26.80 -53.40 -19.00
C LEU A 150 27.29 -51.94 -18.75
N ASN A 151 27.09 -51.53 -17.49
CA ASN A 151 27.97 -50.74 -16.60
C ASN A 151 28.63 -49.43 -17.11
N ASP A 152 28.22 -48.28 -16.56
CA ASP A 152 29.06 -47.54 -15.59
C ASP A 152 28.20 -46.62 -14.65
N PHE A 153 28.85 -46.02 -13.65
CA PHE A 153 28.27 -45.38 -12.45
C PHE A 153 27.59 -43.99 -12.62
N ASP A 154 26.78 -43.67 -11.59
CA ASP A 154 26.24 -42.35 -11.18
C ASP A 154 25.36 -41.54 -12.14
N SER A 155 24.06 -41.52 -11.82
CA SER A 155 23.17 -40.39 -12.13
C SER A 155 22.06 -40.26 -11.09
N ASP A 156 22.05 -39.13 -10.36
CA ASP A 156 20.94 -38.69 -9.51
C ASP A 156 19.63 -38.67 -10.30
N CYS A 157 18.75 -39.64 -10.03
CA CYS A 157 17.44 -39.71 -10.67
C CYS A 157 16.47 -38.70 -10.04
N ASP A 158 16.42 -37.51 -10.64
CA ASP A 158 15.45 -36.45 -10.37
C ASP A 158 13.99 -36.97 -10.55
N ILE A 159 13.38 -37.39 -9.43
CA ILE A 159 11.93 -37.63 -9.31
C ILE A 159 11.18 -36.37 -9.79
N PRO A 160 10.10 -36.45 -10.59
CA PRO A 160 9.64 -35.36 -11.46
C PRO A 160 9.09 -34.08 -10.78
N ARG A 161 9.97 -33.28 -10.18
CA ARG A 161 9.73 -31.93 -9.61
C ARG A 161 9.39 -30.86 -10.66
N CYS A 162 9.31 -31.23 -11.94
CA CYS A 162 9.39 -30.32 -13.08
C CYS A 162 8.04 -29.76 -13.58
N ALA A 163 6.90 -30.28 -13.09
CA ALA A 163 5.56 -29.88 -13.54
C ALA A 163 4.87 -28.85 -12.62
N GLU A 164 4.87 -29.07 -11.30
CA GLU A 164 4.14 -28.21 -10.34
C GLU A 164 4.90 -26.91 -10.02
N SER A 165 6.23 -26.97 -10.03
CA SER A 165 7.13 -25.82 -9.92
C SER A 165 6.96 -24.78 -11.04
N LYS A 166 6.43 -25.19 -12.21
CA LYS A 166 6.19 -24.32 -13.37
C LYS A 166 4.79 -23.68 -13.43
N GLN A 167 3.89 -24.01 -12.50
CA GLN A 167 2.55 -23.42 -12.50
C GLN A 167 2.63 -21.91 -12.15
N GLN A 168 1.91 -21.08 -12.91
CA GLN A 168 1.83 -19.64 -12.65
C GLN A 168 1.00 -19.36 -11.40
N LEU A 169 1.49 -18.47 -10.53
CA LEU A 169 0.82 -18.07 -9.29
C LEU A 169 -0.29 -17.04 -9.53
N SER A 170 -0.18 -16.31 -10.64
CA SER A 170 -1.19 -15.38 -11.13
C SER A 170 -1.41 -15.50 -12.64
N ARG A 171 -2.59 -15.11 -13.11
CA ARG A 171 -2.95 -15.12 -14.54
C ARG A 171 -3.46 -13.75 -14.97
N LYS A 172 -3.06 -13.33 -16.18
CA LYS A 172 -3.71 -12.23 -16.90
C LYS A 172 -4.94 -12.73 -17.62
N VAL A 173 -6.08 -12.10 -17.35
CA VAL A 173 -7.36 -12.36 -18.03
C VAL A 173 -7.62 -11.18 -18.97
N PRO A 174 -7.54 -11.37 -20.30
CA PRO A 174 -7.91 -10.31 -21.24
C PRO A 174 -9.43 -10.09 -21.23
N ILE A 175 -9.86 -8.85 -21.44
CA ILE A 175 -11.29 -8.55 -21.64
C ILE A 175 -11.78 -9.27 -22.91
N PRO A 176 -12.96 -9.94 -22.89
CA PRO A 176 -13.48 -10.65 -24.05
C PRO A 176 -13.54 -9.79 -25.32
N SER A 177 -13.11 -10.36 -26.46
CA SER A 177 -13.05 -9.70 -27.76
C SER A 177 -14.36 -9.04 -28.17
N SER A 178 -15.50 -9.65 -27.81
CA SER A 178 -16.85 -9.14 -28.04
C SER A 178 -17.17 -7.81 -27.33
N LYS A 179 -16.44 -7.46 -26.26
CA LYS A 179 -16.58 -6.18 -25.54
C LYS A 179 -15.52 -5.17 -25.95
N ILE A 180 -14.27 -5.60 -26.09
CA ILE A 180 -13.14 -4.69 -26.37
C ILE A 180 -13.04 -4.25 -27.84
N ASN A 181 -13.45 -5.08 -28.81
CA ASN A 181 -13.37 -4.70 -30.22
C ASN A 181 -14.41 -3.60 -30.58
N PRO A 182 -15.70 -3.68 -30.19
CA PRO A 182 -16.63 -2.58 -30.41
C PRO A 182 -16.17 -1.26 -29.77
N TYR A 183 -15.64 -1.31 -28.55
CA TYR A 183 -15.07 -0.14 -27.87
C TYR A 183 -13.96 0.54 -28.68
N ARG A 184 -13.02 -0.23 -29.23
CA ARG A 184 -11.95 0.31 -30.09
C ARG A 184 -12.50 0.90 -31.39
N ILE A 185 -13.49 0.26 -32.01
CA ILE A 185 -14.13 0.76 -33.25
C ILE A 185 -14.83 2.10 -32.96
N VAL A 186 -15.63 2.18 -31.90
CA VAL A 186 -16.34 3.41 -31.50
C VAL A 186 -15.37 4.56 -31.17
N ILE A 187 -14.27 4.29 -30.46
CA ILE A 187 -13.24 5.32 -30.19
C ILE A 187 -12.55 5.78 -31.48
N SER A 188 -12.24 4.86 -32.40
CA SER A 188 -11.60 5.19 -33.68
C SER A 188 -12.53 6.03 -34.56
N LEU A 189 -13.82 5.67 -34.59
CA LEU A 189 -14.86 6.45 -35.27
C LEU A 189 -15.04 7.83 -34.65
N ARG A 190 -15.08 7.93 -33.31
CA ARG A 190 -15.16 9.22 -32.59
C ARG A 190 -13.96 10.11 -32.89
N LEU A 191 -12.75 9.55 -32.99
CA LEU A 191 -11.55 10.29 -33.38
C LEU A 191 -11.65 10.82 -34.82
N ALA A 192 -12.17 10.02 -35.76
CA ALA A 192 -12.42 10.46 -37.13
C ALA A 192 -13.48 11.57 -37.22
N ILE A 193 -14.59 11.43 -36.50
CA ILE A 193 -15.65 12.45 -36.42
C ILE A 193 -15.11 13.75 -35.82
N LEU A 194 -14.32 13.68 -34.74
CA LEU A 194 -13.66 14.86 -34.17
C LEU A 194 -12.72 15.53 -35.18
N GLY A 195 -11.94 14.75 -35.93
CA GLY A 195 -11.07 15.28 -36.99
C GLY A 195 -11.85 16.04 -38.08
N LEU A 196 -12.96 15.47 -38.56
CA LEU A 196 -13.85 16.12 -39.53
C LEU A 196 -14.53 17.38 -38.94
N PHE A 197 -14.97 17.30 -37.68
CA PHE A 197 -15.55 18.44 -36.96
C PHE A 197 -14.57 19.61 -36.88
N PHE A 198 -13.33 19.39 -36.42
CA PHE A 198 -12.33 20.46 -36.35
C PHE A 198 -11.93 20.99 -37.72
N HIS A 199 -11.83 20.12 -38.73
CA HIS A 199 -11.56 20.56 -40.10
C HIS A 199 -12.65 21.51 -40.62
N TYR A 200 -13.93 21.14 -40.47
CA TYR A 200 -15.05 22.02 -40.81
C TYR A 200 -15.05 23.31 -39.98
N ARG A 201 -14.87 23.20 -38.65
CA ARG A 201 -14.91 24.31 -37.70
C ARG A 201 -13.85 25.36 -37.97
N ILE A 202 -12.64 24.96 -38.35
CA ILE A 202 -11.50 25.84 -38.68
C ILE A 202 -11.70 26.51 -40.05
N LEU A 203 -12.29 25.80 -41.02
CA LEU A 203 -12.54 26.34 -42.36
C LEU A 203 -13.76 27.29 -42.44
N ASN A 204 -14.64 27.28 -41.45
CA ASN A 204 -15.85 28.10 -41.42
C ASN A 204 -15.85 29.05 -40.20
N PRO A 205 -15.04 30.13 -40.23
CA PRO A 205 -14.99 31.12 -39.17
C PRO A 205 -16.24 32.03 -39.16
N VAL A 206 -16.67 32.46 -37.97
CA VAL A 206 -17.76 33.45 -37.83
C VAL A 206 -17.17 34.85 -37.81
N HIS A 207 -17.27 35.57 -38.92
CA HIS A 207 -16.66 36.89 -39.07
C HIS A 207 -17.28 37.96 -38.13
N ASP A 208 -18.60 37.94 -37.93
CA ASP A 208 -19.32 38.91 -37.06
C ASP A 208 -18.94 38.83 -35.57
N ALA A 209 -18.36 37.69 -35.17
CA ALA A 209 -18.06 37.32 -33.80
C ALA A 209 -16.69 36.63 -33.67
N HIS A 210 -15.70 37.06 -34.47
CA HIS A 210 -14.43 36.34 -34.64
C HIS A 210 -13.71 35.98 -33.33
N TRP A 211 -13.75 36.85 -32.31
CA TRP A 211 -13.12 36.56 -31.02
C TRP A 211 -13.86 35.48 -30.23
N LEU A 212 -15.21 35.48 -30.23
CA LEU A 212 -16.03 34.42 -29.60
C LEU A 212 -15.78 33.08 -30.28
N TRP A 213 -15.79 33.07 -31.61
CA TRP A 213 -15.43 31.90 -32.41
C TRP A 213 -14.03 31.37 -32.06
N LEU A 214 -13.02 32.25 -32.06
CA LEU A 214 -11.64 31.87 -31.78
C LEU A 214 -11.48 31.29 -30.37
N THR A 215 -12.06 31.92 -29.36
CA THR A 215 -12.04 31.42 -27.97
C THR A 215 -12.75 30.06 -27.86
N SER A 216 -13.89 29.89 -28.52
CA SER A 216 -14.63 28.63 -28.59
C SER A 216 -13.77 27.51 -29.19
N VAL A 217 -13.19 27.74 -30.37
CA VAL A 217 -12.34 26.77 -31.08
C VAL A 217 -11.08 26.40 -30.29
N ILE A 218 -10.42 27.35 -29.63
CA ILE A 218 -9.26 27.07 -28.76
C ILE A 218 -9.65 26.15 -27.59
N CYS A 219 -10.80 26.39 -26.95
CA CYS A 219 -11.29 25.54 -25.86
C CYS A 219 -11.67 24.14 -26.36
N GLU A 220 -12.39 24.06 -27.49
CA GLU A 220 -12.77 22.80 -28.14
C GLU A 220 -11.53 21.95 -28.49
N ILE A 221 -10.49 22.56 -29.08
CA ILE A 221 -9.22 21.89 -29.40
C ILE A 221 -8.52 21.39 -28.14
N TRP A 222 -8.51 22.17 -27.05
CA TRP A 222 -7.95 21.72 -25.77
C TRP A 222 -8.70 20.52 -25.19
N PHE A 223 -10.04 20.53 -25.22
CA PHE A 223 -10.83 19.38 -24.76
C PHE A 223 -10.60 18.14 -25.61
N ALA A 224 -10.46 18.29 -26.93
CA ALA A 224 -10.12 17.17 -27.81
C ALA A 224 -8.74 16.59 -27.50
N PHE A 225 -7.74 17.44 -27.26
CA PHE A 225 -6.41 17.02 -26.82
C PHE A 225 -6.45 16.31 -25.46
N SER A 226 -7.12 16.90 -24.47
CA SER A 226 -7.32 16.30 -23.14
C SER A 226 -8.06 14.96 -23.21
N TRP A 227 -9.05 14.83 -24.10
CA TRP A 227 -9.78 13.58 -24.33
C TRP A 227 -8.88 12.52 -24.97
N ILE A 228 -8.04 12.87 -25.96
CA ILE A 228 -7.07 11.94 -26.57
C ILE A 228 -6.07 11.44 -25.51
N LEU A 229 -5.54 12.35 -24.68
CA LEU A 229 -4.63 12.02 -23.58
C LEU A 229 -5.28 11.07 -22.55
N ASP A 230 -6.55 11.26 -22.23
CA ASP A 230 -7.29 10.41 -21.29
C ASP A 230 -7.68 9.03 -21.87
N GLN A 231 -8.01 8.96 -23.16
CA GLN A 231 -8.56 7.73 -23.75
C GLN A 231 -7.51 6.72 -24.21
N PHE A 232 -6.37 7.16 -24.76
CA PHE A 232 -5.35 6.23 -25.27
C PHE A 232 -4.74 5.28 -24.21
N PRO A 233 -4.55 5.68 -22.93
CA PRO A 233 -4.13 4.75 -21.89
C PRO A 233 -5.16 3.64 -21.60
N LYS A 234 -6.44 3.85 -21.94
CA LYS A 234 -7.53 2.86 -21.79
C LYS A 234 -7.59 1.84 -22.94
N TRP A 235 -6.63 1.82 -23.88
CA TRP A 235 -6.70 1.02 -25.10
C TRP A 235 -6.59 -0.51 -24.89
N HIS A 236 -5.88 -0.94 -23.83
CA HIS A 236 -5.62 -2.35 -23.55
C HIS A 236 -5.91 -2.70 -22.08
N PRO A 237 -7.17 -2.64 -21.63
CA PRO A 237 -7.52 -3.02 -20.27
C PRO A 237 -7.31 -4.52 -20.06
N ILE A 238 -6.76 -4.90 -18.91
CA ILE A 238 -6.65 -6.29 -18.47
C ILE A 238 -7.24 -6.49 -17.08
N GLN A 239 -7.55 -7.75 -16.76
CA GLN A 239 -7.87 -8.21 -15.42
C GLN A 239 -6.83 -9.24 -14.98
N ARG A 240 -6.79 -9.54 -13.68
CA ARG A 240 -5.87 -10.52 -13.11
C ARG A 240 -6.54 -11.38 -12.07
N GLU A 241 -6.12 -12.64 -12.03
CA GLU A 241 -6.49 -13.62 -11.01
C GLU A 241 -5.23 -14.06 -10.26
N THR A 242 -5.38 -14.28 -8.95
CA THR A 242 -4.39 -14.87 -8.05
C THR A 242 -4.83 -16.27 -7.65
N TYR A 243 -3.89 -17.20 -7.50
CA TYR A 243 -4.17 -18.58 -7.10
C TYR A 243 -3.46 -18.90 -5.79
N LEU A 244 -4.09 -18.52 -4.67
CA LEU A 244 -3.52 -18.64 -3.32
C LEU A 244 -3.13 -20.09 -2.99
N ASP A 245 -3.95 -21.06 -3.39
CA ASP A 245 -3.67 -22.50 -3.17
C ASP A 245 -2.31 -22.92 -3.76
N ARG A 246 -1.93 -22.35 -4.92
CA ARG A 246 -0.63 -22.62 -5.57
C ARG A 246 0.54 -21.93 -4.87
N LEU A 247 0.30 -20.80 -4.23
CA LEU A 247 1.31 -20.13 -3.40
C LEU A 247 1.60 -20.99 -2.17
N SER A 248 0.57 -21.43 -1.46
CA SER A 248 0.70 -22.29 -0.28
C SER A 248 1.34 -23.64 -0.63
N LEU A 249 0.88 -24.34 -1.67
CA LEU A 249 1.51 -25.60 -2.13
C LEU A 249 3.00 -25.45 -2.49
N ARG A 250 3.46 -24.24 -2.85
CA ARG A 250 4.87 -23.98 -3.20
C ARG A 250 5.71 -23.57 -2.00
N TYR A 251 5.24 -22.63 -1.18
CA TYR A 251 6.03 -21.98 -0.13
C TYR A 251 5.63 -22.36 1.30
N GLU A 252 4.52 -23.07 1.50
CA GLU A 252 4.03 -23.52 2.81
C GLU A 252 3.86 -25.04 2.79
N LYS A 253 4.98 -25.75 2.62
CA LYS A 253 5.01 -27.22 2.59
C LYS A 253 4.83 -27.77 4.01
N GLU A 254 3.91 -28.73 4.18
CA GLU A 254 3.67 -29.37 5.47
C GLU A 254 4.98 -29.96 6.06
N GLY A 255 5.19 -29.76 7.36
CA GLY A 255 6.39 -30.22 8.07
C GLY A 255 7.66 -29.39 7.82
N LYS A 256 7.59 -28.28 7.06
CA LYS A 256 8.72 -27.35 6.86
C LYS A 256 8.36 -25.93 7.32
N PRO A 257 9.34 -25.10 7.72
CA PRO A 257 9.10 -23.68 7.98
C PRO A 257 8.63 -22.99 6.69
N PRO A 258 7.76 -21.96 6.79
CA PRO A 258 7.22 -21.27 5.63
C PRO A 258 8.32 -20.51 4.86
N GLU A 259 8.49 -20.87 3.59
CA GLU A 259 9.39 -20.25 2.61
C GLU A 259 8.81 -18.91 2.06
N LEU A 260 7.76 -18.38 2.70
CA LEU A 260 7.19 -17.06 2.38
C LEU A 260 8.17 -15.93 2.77
N ALA A 261 8.23 -14.91 1.92
CA ALA A 261 9.07 -13.74 2.13
C ALA A 261 8.58 -12.86 3.29
N ARG A 262 9.48 -12.12 3.93
CA ARG A 262 9.09 -11.11 4.94
C ARG A 262 8.41 -9.90 4.29
N ILE A 263 7.48 -9.28 5.02
CA ILE A 263 6.78 -8.05 4.64
C ILE A 263 6.77 -7.10 5.83
N ASP A 264 7.30 -5.89 5.65
CA ASP A 264 7.07 -4.79 6.57
C ASP A 264 5.77 -4.06 6.17
N VAL A 265 4.96 -3.66 7.15
CA VAL A 265 3.75 -2.85 6.93
C VAL A 265 3.94 -1.50 7.61
N PHE A 266 3.90 -0.44 6.83
CA PHE A 266 4.09 0.93 7.29
C PHE A 266 2.74 1.62 7.43
N VAL A 267 2.50 2.20 8.60
CA VAL A 267 1.37 3.08 8.91
C VAL A 267 1.93 4.44 9.33
N SER A 268 1.51 5.52 8.70
CA SER A 268 1.90 6.88 9.07
C SER A 268 0.70 7.65 9.65
N THR A 269 0.89 8.26 10.83
CA THR A 269 -0.05 9.22 11.44
C THR A 269 0.62 10.58 11.58
N VAL A 270 -0.16 11.67 11.50
CA VAL A 270 0.35 13.05 11.56
C VAL A 270 0.10 13.71 12.92
N ASP A 271 -1.09 13.50 13.48
CA ASP A 271 -1.57 14.22 14.67
C ASP A 271 -2.84 13.52 15.20
N PRO A 272 -2.85 12.98 16.44
CA PRO A 272 -4.00 12.25 16.96
C PRO A 272 -5.25 13.11 17.19
N MET A 273 -5.13 14.45 17.18
CA MET A 273 -6.29 15.36 17.21
C MET A 273 -6.98 15.47 15.85
N LYS A 274 -6.28 15.14 14.75
CA LYS A 274 -6.84 15.07 13.40
C LYS A 274 -7.23 13.65 13.00
N GLU A 275 -6.48 12.67 13.50
CA GLU A 275 -6.59 11.25 13.17
C GLU A 275 -6.86 10.47 14.47
N PRO A 276 -8.14 10.32 14.90
CA PRO A 276 -8.49 9.78 16.21
C PRO A 276 -7.77 8.45 16.52
N PRO A 277 -7.17 8.28 17.71
CA PRO A 277 -6.37 7.09 18.03
C PRO A 277 -7.11 5.76 17.87
N LEU A 278 -8.44 5.74 18.05
CA LEU A 278 -9.27 4.56 17.81
C LEU A 278 -9.25 4.10 16.34
N ILE A 279 -9.11 5.00 15.37
CA ILE A 279 -8.97 4.65 13.95
C ILE A 279 -7.61 4.00 13.71
N ILE A 280 -6.54 4.60 14.24
CA ILE A 280 -5.17 4.06 14.18
C ILE A 280 -5.14 2.65 14.80
N ALA A 281 -5.75 2.48 15.97
CA ALA A 281 -5.86 1.21 16.67
C ALA A 281 -6.58 0.14 15.82
N ASN A 282 -7.71 0.47 15.21
CA ASN A 282 -8.44 -0.44 14.31
C ASN A 282 -7.60 -0.87 13.10
N THR A 283 -6.86 0.07 12.50
CA THR A 283 -5.93 -0.21 11.39
C THR A 283 -4.82 -1.15 11.83
N VAL A 284 -4.14 -0.86 12.95
CA VAL A 284 -3.07 -1.72 13.51
C VAL A 284 -3.59 -3.12 13.87
N LEU A 285 -4.74 -3.22 14.54
CA LEU A 285 -5.37 -4.51 14.86
C LEU A 285 -5.68 -5.33 13.61
N SER A 286 -6.12 -4.68 12.53
CA SER A 286 -6.38 -5.36 11.26
C SER A 286 -5.11 -5.92 10.60
N ILE A 287 -3.97 -5.25 10.80
CA ILE A 287 -2.64 -5.66 10.30
C ILE A 287 -2.07 -6.79 11.16
N LEU A 288 -2.17 -6.73 12.49
CA LEU A 288 -1.69 -7.79 13.39
C LEU A 288 -2.51 -9.10 13.23
N ALA A 289 -3.77 -9.00 12.80
CA ALA A 289 -4.68 -10.13 12.61
C ALA A 289 -4.70 -10.70 11.18
N VAL A 290 -3.73 -10.40 10.31
CA VAL A 290 -3.64 -10.95 8.94
C VAL A 290 -3.44 -12.47 8.88
N ASP A 291 -3.79 -13.05 7.75
CA ASP A 291 -3.49 -14.44 7.39
C ASP A 291 -2.11 -14.50 6.71
N TYR A 292 -1.05 -14.52 7.54
CA TYR A 292 0.35 -14.65 7.15
C TYR A 292 1.17 -15.21 8.34
N PRO A 293 2.33 -15.87 8.12
CA PRO A 293 3.21 -16.29 9.20
C PRO A 293 3.66 -15.12 10.10
N VAL A 294 3.60 -15.32 11.42
CA VAL A 294 3.83 -14.25 12.43
C VAL A 294 5.28 -13.76 12.48
N ASP A 295 6.23 -14.62 12.12
CA ASP A 295 7.67 -14.33 12.00
C ASP A 295 8.03 -13.59 10.69
N LYS A 296 7.05 -13.38 9.80
CA LYS A 296 7.23 -12.76 8.48
C LYS A 296 6.49 -11.43 8.31
N VAL A 297 5.71 -10.98 9.30
CA VAL A 297 5.04 -9.65 9.28
C VAL A 297 5.57 -8.77 10.41
N CYS A 298 6.00 -7.56 10.07
CA CYS A 298 6.36 -6.52 11.02
C CYS A 298 5.55 -5.25 10.75
N CYS A 299 4.78 -4.77 11.72
CA CYS A 299 4.02 -3.53 11.63
C CYS A 299 4.83 -2.37 12.22
N TYR A 300 4.99 -1.30 11.45
CA TYR A 300 5.68 -0.07 11.85
C TYR A 300 4.69 1.08 11.85
N VAL A 301 4.56 1.77 12.97
CA VAL A 301 3.73 2.97 13.11
C VAL A 301 4.64 4.17 13.27
N SER A 302 4.66 5.04 12.26
CA SER A 302 5.35 6.33 12.32
C SER A 302 4.39 7.39 12.84
N ASP A 303 4.71 7.99 13.99
CA ASP A 303 4.03 9.20 14.47
C ASP A 303 4.84 10.45 14.11
N ASP A 304 4.28 11.29 13.24
CA ASP A 304 4.88 12.58 12.88
C ASP A 304 4.55 13.69 13.89
N GLY A 305 3.59 13.48 14.80
CA GLY A 305 3.23 14.37 15.90
C GLY A 305 4.04 14.14 17.18
N ALA A 306 4.72 12.99 17.29
CA ALA A 306 5.46 12.56 18.49
C ALA A 306 4.62 12.61 19.79
N ALA A 307 3.32 12.31 19.69
CA ALA A 307 2.37 12.56 20.76
C ALA A 307 2.26 11.36 21.72
N MET A 308 2.35 11.62 23.03
CA MET A 308 2.20 10.57 24.05
C MET A 308 0.85 9.85 23.95
N LEU A 309 -0.22 10.56 23.56
CA LEU A 309 -1.53 9.98 23.24
C LEU A 309 -1.45 8.84 22.22
N THR A 310 -0.70 9.01 21.13
CA THR A 310 -0.51 7.96 20.11
C THR A 310 0.19 6.74 20.71
N PHE A 311 1.22 6.97 21.52
CA PHE A 311 2.04 5.93 22.14
C PHE A 311 1.26 5.10 23.18
N GLU A 312 0.51 5.77 24.07
CA GLU A 312 -0.36 5.10 25.05
C GLU A 312 -1.49 4.33 24.35
N ALA A 313 -2.13 4.92 23.34
CA ALA A 313 -3.17 4.25 22.56
C ALA A 313 -2.65 3.00 21.84
N LEU A 314 -1.42 3.02 21.30
CA LEU A 314 -0.78 1.83 20.72
C LEU A 314 -0.46 0.76 21.77
N THR A 315 -0.13 1.15 22.99
CA THR A 315 0.13 0.24 24.12
C THR A 315 -1.16 -0.47 24.56
N GLU A 316 -2.26 0.27 24.75
CA GLU A 316 -3.59 -0.33 24.97
C GLU A 316 -4.04 -1.22 23.79
N THR A 317 -3.75 -0.79 22.55
CA THR A 317 -4.04 -1.58 21.34
C THR A 317 -3.29 -2.91 21.34
N CYS A 318 -2.04 -2.93 21.79
CA CYS A 318 -1.25 -4.15 21.97
C CYS A 318 -1.91 -5.10 22.99
N LEU A 319 -2.34 -4.59 24.14
CA LEU A 319 -3.03 -5.40 25.16
C LEU A 319 -4.32 -6.02 24.61
N PHE A 320 -5.13 -5.27 23.86
CA PHE A 320 -6.32 -5.82 23.21
C PHE A 320 -5.99 -6.80 22.06
N ALA A 321 -4.89 -6.58 21.32
CA ALA A 321 -4.45 -7.48 20.24
C ALA A 321 -4.20 -8.92 20.73
N ARG A 322 -3.72 -9.10 21.97
CA ARG A 322 -3.53 -10.41 22.61
C ARG A 322 -4.81 -11.26 22.71
N LYS A 323 -5.98 -10.61 22.81
CA LYS A 323 -7.30 -11.23 22.80
C LYS A 323 -7.89 -11.31 21.39
N TRP A 324 -7.76 -10.24 20.61
CA TRP A 324 -8.38 -10.08 19.29
C TRP A 324 -7.75 -10.94 18.19
N VAL A 325 -6.42 -11.02 18.14
CA VAL A 325 -5.68 -11.77 17.10
C VAL A 325 -5.98 -13.27 17.12
N PRO A 326 -5.90 -13.99 18.27
CA PRO A 326 -6.27 -15.42 18.30
C PRO A 326 -7.75 -15.64 17.97
N PHE A 327 -8.67 -14.79 18.45
CA PHE A 327 -10.09 -14.86 18.09
C PHE A 327 -10.31 -14.72 16.57
N CYS A 328 -9.68 -13.74 15.94
CA CYS A 328 -9.71 -13.56 14.48
C CYS A 328 -9.18 -14.76 13.70
N LYS A 329 -8.08 -15.36 14.16
CA LYS A 329 -7.44 -16.50 13.48
C LYS A 329 -8.21 -17.80 13.70
N LYS A 330 -8.70 -18.08 14.91
CA LYS A 330 -9.53 -19.25 15.26
C LYS A 330 -10.81 -19.31 14.42
N HIS A 331 -11.56 -18.20 14.39
CA HIS A 331 -12.89 -18.14 13.76
C HIS A 331 -12.88 -17.61 12.31
N LYS A 332 -11.71 -17.22 11.80
CA LYS A 332 -11.50 -16.73 10.42
C LYS A 332 -12.43 -15.57 10.01
N ILE A 333 -12.84 -14.73 10.96
CA ILE A 333 -13.77 -13.62 10.73
C ILE A 333 -13.19 -12.59 9.75
N GLU A 334 -14.05 -11.80 9.12
CA GLU A 334 -13.66 -10.65 8.31
C GLU A 334 -14.76 -9.57 8.36
N PRO A 335 -14.42 -8.26 8.44
CA PRO A 335 -13.08 -7.67 8.41
C PRO A 335 -12.28 -7.92 9.68
N ARG A 336 -10.99 -7.56 9.66
CA ARG A 336 -10.07 -7.70 10.81
C ARG A 336 -10.00 -6.48 11.72
N ALA A 337 -10.59 -5.35 11.30
CA ALA A 337 -10.79 -4.19 12.16
C ALA A 337 -12.06 -4.38 13.02
N PRO A 338 -11.97 -4.33 14.36
CA PRO A 338 -13.09 -4.66 15.25
C PRO A 338 -14.28 -3.69 15.17
N GLU A 339 -14.07 -2.36 15.06
CA GLU A 339 -15.18 -1.39 14.95
C GLU A 339 -16.05 -1.73 13.73
N TRP A 340 -15.41 -1.91 12.57
CA TRP A 340 -16.08 -2.27 11.32
C TRP A 340 -16.64 -3.69 11.30
N TYR A 341 -16.14 -4.61 12.14
CA TYR A 341 -16.70 -5.95 12.29
C TYR A 341 -17.96 -5.95 13.19
N PHE A 342 -17.92 -5.25 14.32
CA PHE A 342 -19.05 -5.21 15.27
C PHE A 342 -20.16 -4.26 14.84
N ALA A 343 -19.87 -3.21 14.04
CA ALA A 343 -20.87 -2.33 13.46
C ALA A 343 -21.69 -2.96 12.29
N GLN A 344 -21.29 -4.12 11.78
CA GLN A 344 -22.00 -4.77 10.67
C GLN A 344 -23.33 -5.39 11.14
N LYS A 345 -24.45 -4.84 10.61
CA LYS A 345 -25.81 -5.41 10.73
C LYS A 345 -26.01 -6.67 9.87
N ILE A 346 -25.04 -7.58 9.87
CA ILE A 346 -25.13 -8.87 9.18
C ILE A 346 -25.65 -9.91 10.17
N ASP A 347 -26.63 -10.69 9.74
CA ASP A 347 -27.14 -11.85 10.48
C ASP A 347 -26.07 -12.95 10.53
N TYR A 348 -25.24 -12.89 11.57
CA TYR A 348 -24.12 -13.80 11.86
C TYR A 348 -24.58 -15.19 12.34
N LEU A 349 -25.89 -15.46 12.39
CA LEU A 349 -26.46 -16.77 12.73
C LEU A 349 -26.88 -17.59 11.50
N ARG A 350 -26.93 -16.98 10.30
CA ARG A 350 -27.38 -17.64 9.04
C ARG A 350 -26.61 -18.90 8.67
N GLU A 351 -25.33 -18.97 8.98
CA GLU A 351 -24.49 -20.15 8.72
C GLU A 351 -24.24 -20.94 10.01
N LYS A 352 -25.28 -21.66 10.48
CA LYS A 352 -25.28 -22.68 11.56
C LYS A 352 -24.04 -22.66 12.48
N VAL A 353 -23.92 -21.62 13.29
CA VAL A 353 -22.70 -21.37 14.07
C VAL A 353 -22.58 -22.28 15.29
N HIS A 354 -21.35 -22.72 15.57
CA HIS A 354 -21.01 -23.51 16.75
C HIS A 354 -21.38 -22.71 18.03
N PRO A 355 -22.04 -23.30 19.04
CA PRO A 355 -22.47 -22.57 20.25
C PRO A 355 -21.32 -21.83 20.96
N GLU A 356 -20.12 -22.41 20.91
CA GLU A 356 -18.88 -21.82 21.41
C GLU A 356 -18.55 -20.46 20.76
N PHE A 357 -18.74 -20.33 19.44
CA PHE A 357 -18.50 -19.07 18.72
C PHE A 357 -19.45 -17.97 19.19
N VAL A 358 -20.74 -18.29 19.40
CA VAL A 358 -21.74 -17.31 19.87
C VAL A 358 -21.40 -16.82 21.28
N ARG A 359 -20.85 -17.70 22.14
CA ARG A 359 -20.35 -17.34 23.48
C ARG A 359 -19.08 -16.50 23.40
N GLU A 360 -18.07 -16.94 22.65
CA GLU A 360 -16.78 -16.25 22.51
C GLU A 360 -16.94 -14.88 21.83
N ARG A 361 -17.78 -14.76 20.79
CA ARG A 361 -18.09 -13.48 20.14
C ARG A 361 -18.76 -12.50 21.10
N ARG A 362 -19.69 -12.95 21.95
CA ARG A 362 -20.33 -12.10 22.96
C ARG A 362 -19.32 -11.62 24.02
N ALA A 363 -18.41 -12.48 24.45
CA ALA A 363 -17.31 -12.08 25.34
C ALA A 363 -16.37 -11.07 24.67
N MET A 364 -15.95 -11.34 23.43
CA MET A 364 -15.06 -10.47 22.66
C MET A 364 -15.69 -9.10 22.34
N LYS A 365 -17.01 -9.02 22.15
CA LYS A 365 -17.69 -7.73 21.99
C LYS A 365 -17.58 -6.89 23.28
N ARG A 366 -17.79 -7.49 24.46
CA ARG A 366 -17.66 -6.79 25.75
C ARG A 366 -16.23 -6.28 25.97
N GLU A 367 -15.24 -7.15 25.76
CA GLU A 367 -13.81 -6.80 25.78
C GLU A 367 -13.46 -5.64 24.83
N TYR A 368 -14.14 -5.56 23.67
CA TYR A 368 -13.93 -4.49 22.71
C TYR A 368 -14.56 -3.16 23.13
N GLU A 369 -15.77 -3.15 23.69
CA GLU A 369 -16.37 -1.92 24.23
C GLU A 369 -15.58 -1.41 25.45
N GLU A 370 -15.10 -2.30 26.32
CA GLU A 370 -14.19 -1.93 27.43
C GLU A 370 -12.88 -1.31 26.90
N PHE A 371 -12.30 -1.88 25.82
CA PHE A 371 -11.14 -1.29 25.14
C PHE A 371 -11.45 0.11 24.58
N LYS A 372 -12.62 0.31 23.96
CA LYS A 372 -13.06 1.64 23.49
C LYS A 372 -13.17 2.65 24.64
N VAL A 373 -13.72 2.24 25.79
CA VAL A 373 -13.77 3.09 26.99
C VAL A 373 -12.36 3.45 27.48
N ARG A 374 -11.41 2.51 27.50
CA ARG A 374 -10.00 2.82 27.86
C ARG A 374 -9.35 3.79 26.89
N ILE A 375 -9.47 3.59 25.58
CA ILE A 375 -8.96 4.53 24.56
C ILE A 375 -9.59 5.92 24.73
N ASN A 376 -10.90 6.00 24.94
CA ASN A 376 -11.59 7.27 25.18
C ASN A 376 -11.12 7.95 26.47
N THR A 377 -10.78 7.18 27.51
CA THR A 377 -10.21 7.70 28.76
C THR A 377 -8.82 8.29 28.54
N VAL A 378 -7.95 7.59 27.79
CA VAL A 378 -6.63 8.10 27.39
C VAL A 378 -6.76 9.40 26.56
N VAL A 379 -7.68 9.44 25.59
CA VAL A 379 -8.00 10.66 24.82
C VAL A 379 -8.46 11.80 25.74
N ALA A 380 -9.41 11.56 26.64
CA ALA A 380 -9.92 12.59 27.56
C ALA A 380 -8.83 13.12 28.52
N ASN A 381 -7.94 12.26 28.99
CA ASN A 381 -6.80 12.64 29.81
C ASN A 381 -5.80 13.50 29.02
N SER A 382 -5.52 13.14 27.76
CA SER A 382 -4.59 13.87 26.89
C SER A 382 -5.00 15.31 26.57
N CYS A 383 -6.29 15.66 26.72
CA CYS A 383 -6.77 17.03 26.58
C CYS A 383 -6.27 17.98 27.68
N LYS A 384 -5.74 17.45 28.79
CA LYS A 384 -5.22 18.21 29.94
C LYS A 384 -3.69 18.05 30.00
N VAL A 385 -2.98 18.80 29.16
CA VAL A 385 -1.51 18.82 29.16
C VAL A 385 -0.99 19.35 30.51
N PRO A 386 -0.10 18.64 31.23
CA PRO A 386 0.49 19.14 32.47
C PRO A 386 1.39 20.35 32.22
N GLU A 387 1.53 21.25 33.21
CA GLU A 387 2.35 22.47 33.08
C GLU A 387 3.84 22.16 32.79
N GLY A 388 4.37 21.05 33.33
CA GLY A 388 5.72 20.55 33.05
C GLY A 388 5.86 19.73 31.76
N GLY A 389 4.79 19.62 30.96
CA GLY A 389 4.70 18.67 29.85
C GLY A 389 4.42 17.23 30.31
N TRP A 390 4.40 16.31 29.35
CA TRP A 390 4.17 14.89 29.61
C TRP A 390 5.41 14.20 30.19
N SER A 391 5.20 13.14 30.98
CA SER A 391 6.23 12.30 31.58
C SER A 391 5.87 10.83 31.44
N LEU A 392 6.86 9.97 31.24
CA LEU A 392 6.71 8.51 31.29
C LEU A 392 6.33 8.05 32.71
N PRO A 393 5.77 6.83 32.87
CA PRO A 393 5.45 6.25 34.19
C PRO A 393 6.65 6.17 35.15
N GLU A 394 7.87 6.11 34.60
CA GLU A 394 9.15 6.11 35.34
C GLU A 394 9.58 7.51 35.83
N GLY A 395 8.80 8.56 35.53
CA GLY A 395 9.07 9.95 35.93
C GLY A 395 9.97 10.74 34.97
N ALA A 396 10.56 10.10 33.96
CA ALA A 396 11.34 10.79 32.93
C ALA A 396 10.44 11.65 32.00
N PRO A 397 10.87 12.85 31.56
CA PRO A 397 10.07 13.70 30.67
C PRO A 397 9.92 13.07 29.27
N TRP A 398 8.73 13.19 28.68
CA TRP A 398 8.46 12.71 27.33
C TRP A 398 9.25 13.50 26.28
N HIS A 399 10.08 12.83 25.49
CA HIS A 399 10.94 13.48 24.50
C HIS A 399 10.16 14.25 23.42
N GLY A 400 8.93 13.84 23.12
CA GLY A 400 8.04 14.49 22.14
C GLY A 400 7.30 15.74 22.66
N ASN A 401 7.58 16.23 23.88
CA ASN A 401 6.92 17.41 24.45
C ASN A 401 6.99 18.67 23.56
N ASN A 402 8.02 18.79 22.71
CA ASN A 402 8.08 19.80 21.66
C ASN A 402 8.04 19.15 20.27
N VAL A 403 6.88 19.25 19.60
CA VAL A 403 6.65 18.67 18.26
C VAL A 403 7.61 19.22 17.18
N ARG A 404 8.26 20.37 17.41
CA ARG A 404 9.23 20.99 16.47
C ARG A 404 10.69 20.73 16.82
N ASP A 405 10.99 20.28 18.04
CA ASP A 405 12.35 20.01 18.53
C ASP A 405 12.34 18.81 19.48
N HIS A 406 12.52 17.61 18.93
CA HIS A 406 12.57 16.36 19.68
C HIS A 406 13.53 15.35 19.04
N ALA A 407 14.11 14.50 19.90
CA ALA A 407 14.93 13.38 19.48
C ALA A 407 14.10 12.31 18.75
N GLY A 408 14.75 11.51 17.91
CA GLY A 408 14.14 10.31 17.35
C GLY A 408 13.88 9.26 18.44
N MET A 409 12.74 8.59 18.37
CA MET A 409 12.31 7.55 19.31
C MET A 409 11.98 6.27 18.53
N VAL A 410 12.42 5.11 19.03
CA VAL A 410 12.03 3.79 18.50
C VAL A 410 11.67 2.91 19.68
N GLN A 411 10.48 2.32 19.67
CA GLN A 411 10.05 1.36 20.67
C GLN A 411 9.48 0.13 20.00
N VAL A 412 10.02 -1.05 20.34
CA VAL A 412 9.40 -2.34 20.00
C VAL A 412 8.34 -2.62 21.08
N ILE A 413 7.07 -2.63 20.68
CA ILE A 413 5.91 -2.84 21.56
C ILE A 413 5.52 -4.33 21.59
N THR A 414 5.57 -5.00 20.43
CA THR A 414 5.52 -6.46 20.35
C THR A 414 6.70 -6.99 19.56
N GLY A 415 7.30 -8.08 20.03
CA GLY A 415 8.42 -8.75 19.40
C GLY A 415 9.24 -9.55 20.40
N ASN A 416 10.07 -10.47 19.87
CA ASN A 416 11.13 -11.18 20.60
C ASN A 416 10.74 -11.80 21.98
N ASP A 417 9.67 -12.58 22.02
CA ASP A 417 9.16 -13.31 23.21
C ASP A 417 8.68 -12.45 24.40
N CYS A 418 8.77 -11.11 24.31
CA CYS A 418 8.30 -10.20 25.35
C CYS A 418 6.77 -10.20 25.54
N VAL A 419 6.00 -10.45 24.48
CA VAL A 419 4.52 -10.43 24.50
C VAL A 419 3.96 -11.58 23.65
N MET A 420 3.21 -12.47 24.28
CA MET A 420 2.46 -13.56 23.63
C MET A 420 0.95 -13.27 23.66
N ASP A 421 0.19 -13.90 22.78
CA ASP A 421 -1.27 -13.94 22.89
C ASP A 421 -1.71 -14.79 24.09
N ASP A 422 -2.99 -14.70 24.45
CA ASP A 422 -3.53 -15.39 25.64
C ASP A 422 -3.60 -16.93 25.48
N ALA A 423 -3.24 -17.44 24.30
CA ALA A 423 -3.05 -18.87 24.02
C ALA A 423 -1.56 -19.28 23.93
N GLY A 424 -0.62 -18.38 24.28
CA GLY A 424 0.82 -18.63 24.31
C GLY A 424 1.53 -18.56 22.96
N ASN A 425 0.90 -18.00 21.93
CA ASN A 425 1.51 -17.87 20.60
C ASN A 425 2.17 -16.49 20.42
N LYS A 426 3.18 -16.41 19.55
CA LYS A 426 3.85 -15.14 19.21
C LYS A 426 2.93 -14.26 18.35
N LEU A 427 2.83 -12.98 18.69
CA LEU A 427 2.21 -11.95 17.85
C LEU A 427 3.21 -11.41 16.80
N PRO A 428 2.73 -10.86 15.66
CA PRO A 428 3.58 -10.09 14.75
C PRO A 428 4.24 -8.91 15.47
N TRP A 429 5.37 -8.43 14.95
CA TRP A 429 6.06 -7.29 15.56
C TRP A 429 5.28 -6.00 15.37
N LEU A 430 5.31 -5.13 16.38
CA LEU A 430 4.75 -3.77 16.37
C LEU A 430 5.84 -2.82 16.85
N VAL A 431 6.31 -1.95 15.98
CA VAL A 431 7.37 -0.98 16.25
C VAL A 431 6.80 0.43 16.11
N TYR A 432 6.81 1.19 17.19
CA TYR A 432 6.55 2.62 17.18
C TYR A 432 7.82 3.37 16.80
N VAL A 433 7.69 4.35 15.91
CA VAL A 433 8.79 5.19 15.44
C VAL A 433 8.34 6.65 15.43
N SER A 434 9.12 7.52 16.07
CA SER A 434 9.10 8.96 15.85
C SER A 434 10.47 9.36 15.33
N ARG A 435 10.52 10.11 14.24
CA ARG A 435 11.80 10.63 13.70
C ARG A 435 12.27 11.85 14.46
N GLU A 436 13.56 12.17 14.38
CA GLU A 436 14.07 13.42 14.94
C GLU A 436 13.54 14.63 14.15
N LYS A 437 13.12 15.67 14.85
CA LYS A 437 12.74 16.97 14.27
C LYS A 437 13.48 18.08 14.98
N ARG A 438 13.98 19.06 14.22
CA ARG A 438 14.70 20.24 14.72
C ARG A 438 14.21 21.51 14.01
N PRO A 439 14.19 22.67 14.69
CA PRO A 439 13.86 23.94 14.07
C PRO A 439 14.78 24.25 12.88
N GLY A 440 14.20 24.72 11.77
CA GLY A 440 14.94 25.06 10.55
C GLY A 440 15.32 23.86 9.65
N HIS A 441 14.96 22.63 10.02
CA HIS A 441 15.11 21.45 9.15
C HIS A 441 13.79 21.11 8.43
N ASP A 442 13.81 21.01 7.11
CA ASP A 442 12.64 20.49 6.36
C ASP A 442 12.55 18.97 6.57
N HIS A 443 11.36 18.51 6.94
CA HIS A 443 11.07 17.11 7.20
C HIS A 443 10.21 16.47 6.10
N HIS A 444 9.85 17.18 5.03
CA HIS A 444 9.22 16.61 3.84
C HIS A 444 7.92 15.79 4.10
N LYS A 445 7.20 16.10 5.18
CA LYS A 445 5.88 15.51 5.54
C LYS A 445 5.91 13.97 5.48
N LYS A 446 4.89 13.34 4.90
CA LYS A 446 4.72 11.88 4.77
C LYS A 446 5.88 11.20 4.04
N ALA A 447 6.40 11.80 2.97
CA ALA A 447 7.53 11.23 2.21
C ALA A 447 8.77 11.01 3.09
N GLY A 448 9.10 11.97 3.95
CA GLY A 448 10.21 11.85 4.89
C GLY A 448 9.95 10.84 6.01
N ALA A 449 8.71 10.70 6.47
CA ALA A 449 8.32 9.68 7.45
C ALA A 449 8.46 8.26 6.88
N LEU A 450 7.99 8.03 5.65
CA LEU A 450 8.13 6.73 4.96
C LEU A 450 9.60 6.41 4.64
N ASN A 451 10.43 7.40 4.31
CA ASN A 451 11.86 7.21 4.12
C ASN A 451 12.60 6.91 5.42
N ALA A 452 12.19 7.52 6.54
CA ALA A 452 12.68 7.21 7.88
C ALA A 452 12.35 5.75 8.26
N LEU A 453 11.09 5.33 8.14
CA LEU A 453 10.68 3.94 8.33
C LEU A 453 11.45 2.96 7.44
N LEU A 454 11.67 3.31 6.16
CA LEU A 454 12.41 2.45 5.22
C LEU A 454 13.85 2.19 5.69
N ARG A 455 14.49 3.15 6.35
CA ARG A 455 15.82 2.99 6.96
C ARG A 455 15.77 2.15 8.22
N THR A 456 14.89 2.50 9.16
CA THR A 456 14.74 1.80 10.44
C THR A 456 14.39 0.32 10.26
N SER A 457 13.42 -0.02 9.40
CA SER A 457 13.05 -1.43 9.20
C SER A 457 14.08 -2.22 8.38
N ALA A 458 14.99 -1.57 7.64
CA ALA A 458 16.12 -2.25 7.01
C ALA A 458 17.10 -2.81 8.05
N ILE A 459 17.26 -2.12 9.18
CA ILE A 459 18.12 -2.54 10.29
C ILE A 459 17.42 -3.62 11.13
N LEU A 460 16.13 -3.43 11.44
CA LEU A 460 15.39 -4.31 12.37
C LEU A 460 14.90 -5.63 11.76
N SER A 461 14.17 -5.58 10.63
CA SER A 461 13.51 -6.76 10.03
C SER A 461 14.02 -7.14 8.63
N ASN A 462 14.61 -6.17 7.93
CA ASN A 462 15.13 -6.21 6.56
C ASN A 462 14.19 -6.89 5.53
N ALA A 463 12.89 -6.66 5.62
CA ALA A 463 11.93 -7.34 4.75
C ALA A 463 12.10 -6.93 3.27
N PRO A 464 12.19 -7.88 2.31
CA PRO A 464 12.34 -7.54 0.89
C PRO A 464 11.12 -6.83 0.29
N PHE A 465 9.97 -6.88 0.98
CA PHE A 465 8.74 -6.21 0.59
C PHE A 465 8.22 -5.27 1.69
N VAL A 466 7.64 -4.14 1.27
CA VAL A 466 7.13 -3.08 2.15
C VAL A 466 5.73 -2.68 1.69
N LEU A 467 4.72 -2.89 2.51
CA LEU A 467 3.35 -2.42 2.29
C LEU A 467 3.17 -1.03 2.93
N ASN A 468 2.78 -0.02 2.15
CA ASN A 468 2.34 1.26 2.71
C ASN A 468 0.81 1.31 2.88
N VAL A 469 0.34 1.75 4.06
CA VAL A 469 -1.07 1.92 4.41
C VAL A 469 -1.26 3.23 5.19
N ASP A 470 -2.34 3.95 4.89
CA ASP A 470 -2.70 5.17 5.62
C ASP A 470 -3.47 4.83 6.91
N CYS A 471 -3.36 5.67 7.93
CA CYS A 471 -3.94 5.39 9.25
C CYS A 471 -5.46 5.16 9.24
N ASP A 472 -6.17 5.77 8.28
CA ASP A 472 -7.60 5.64 8.02
C ASP A 472 -8.00 4.43 7.16
N HIS A 473 -7.03 3.63 6.68
CA HIS A 473 -7.24 2.46 5.83
C HIS A 473 -6.88 1.15 6.56
N TYR A 474 -7.86 0.27 6.71
CA TYR A 474 -7.70 -1.01 7.39
C TYR A 474 -7.74 -2.20 6.41
N MET A 475 -7.23 -3.36 6.86
CA MET A 475 -7.22 -4.61 6.10
C MET A 475 -8.58 -5.31 6.19
N ASN A 476 -9.35 -5.25 5.10
CA ASN A 476 -10.68 -5.84 5.01
C ASN A 476 -10.66 -7.30 4.55
N ASN A 477 -9.68 -7.72 3.76
CA ASN A 477 -9.42 -9.12 3.37
C ASN A 477 -8.09 -9.57 4.00
N SER A 478 -8.11 -10.56 4.88
CA SER A 478 -6.90 -10.98 5.61
C SER A 478 -5.84 -11.63 4.71
N LYS A 479 -6.19 -11.98 3.47
CA LYS A 479 -5.34 -12.66 2.48
C LYS A 479 -4.64 -11.69 1.52
N ALA A 480 -4.83 -10.38 1.66
CA ALA A 480 -4.25 -9.37 0.76
C ALA A 480 -2.70 -9.49 0.61
N LEU A 481 -1.99 -9.82 1.70
CA LEU A 481 -0.54 -10.07 1.65
C LEU A 481 -0.20 -11.28 0.76
N ARG A 482 -0.93 -12.39 0.92
CA ARG A 482 -0.77 -13.61 0.10
C ARG A 482 -1.08 -13.33 -1.38
N GLU A 483 -2.08 -12.51 -1.67
CA GLU A 483 -2.41 -12.07 -3.04
C GLU A 483 -1.29 -11.24 -3.67
N ALA A 484 -0.66 -10.33 -2.91
CA ALA A 484 0.51 -9.58 -3.39
C ALA A 484 1.71 -10.50 -3.67
N MET A 485 1.96 -11.49 -2.81
CA MET A 485 3.03 -12.47 -3.01
C MET A 485 2.83 -13.34 -4.26
N CYS A 486 1.58 -13.63 -4.67
CA CYS A 486 1.29 -14.31 -5.94
C CYS A 486 1.79 -13.56 -7.19
N PHE A 487 2.13 -12.27 -7.07
CA PHE A 487 2.79 -11.50 -8.12
C PHE A 487 4.28 -11.30 -7.85
N LEU A 488 4.65 -10.93 -6.61
CA LEU A 488 6.01 -10.52 -6.25
C LEU A 488 6.99 -11.70 -6.11
N MET A 489 6.49 -12.87 -5.73
CA MET A 489 7.24 -14.15 -5.63
C MET A 489 7.04 -15.07 -6.85
N ASP A 490 6.36 -14.62 -7.92
CA ASP A 490 6.27 -15.43 -9.15
C ASP A 490 7.66 -15.48 -9.83
N PRO A 491 8.28 -16.67 -10.01
CA PRO A 491 9.65 -16.77 -10.50
C PRO A 491 9.83 -16.39 -11.98
N VAL A 492 8.75 -16.19 -12.74
CA VAL A 492 8.82 -15.81 -14.16
C VAL A 492 8.53 -14.33 -14.36
N LEU A 493 7.64 -13.75 -13.54
CA LEU A 493 7.16 -12.38 -13.71
C LEU A 493 7.49 -11.43 -12.55
N GLY A 494 7.82 -11.97 -11.37
CA GLY A 494 7.97 -11.24 -10.11
C GLY A 494 9.18 -10.32 -10.03
N GLU A 495 10.32 -10.75 -10.58
CA GLU A 495 11.59 -9.99 -10.54
C GLU A 495 11.48 -8.57 -11.10
N LYS A 496 10.60 -8.36 -12.09
CA LYS A 496 10.41 -7.05 -12.76
C LYS A 496 9.28 -6.22 -12.15
N ILE A 497 8.61 -6.75 -11.13
CA ILE A 497 7.53 -6.05 -10.44
C ILE A 497 8.12 -5.22 -9.30
N CYS A 498 7.95 -3.90 -9.38
CA CYS A 498 8.35 -2.98 -8.30
C CYS A 498 7.27 -2.84 -7.24
N TYR A 499 5.98 -2.89 -7.60
CA TYR A 499 4.88 -2.85 -6.64
C TYR A 499 3.58 -3.46 -7.14
N VAL A 500 2.75 -3.88 -6.18
CA VAL A 500 1.36 -4.31 -6.37
C VAL A 500 0.44 -3.29 -5.71
N GLN A 501 -0.34 -2.57 -6.51
CA GLN A 501 -1.32 -1.59 -6.05
C GLN A 501 -2.70 -2.25 -5.97
N PHE A 502 -3.40 -2.04 -4.87
CA PHE A 502 -4.80 -2.43 -4.69
C PHE A 502 -5.75 -1.23 -4.90
N PRO A 503 -7.04 -1.45 -5.24
CA PRO A 503 -8.04 -0.39 -5.26
C PRO A 503 -8.27 0.15 -3.85
N GLN A 504 -8.25 1.48 -3.70
CA GLN A 504 -8.86 2.11 -2.54
C GLN A 504 -10.37 1.98 -2.66
N ARG A 505 -11.02 1.59 -1.56
CA ARG A 505 -12.48 1.55 -1.40
C ARG A 505 -12.78 2.20 -0.06
N PHE A 506 -13.96 2.81 0.05
CA PHE A 506 -14.34 3.50 1.27
C PHE A 506 -15.66 2.98 1.81
N ASP A 507 -15.82 3.11 3.12
CA ASP A 507 -17.08 2.92 3.83
C ASP A 507 -17.75 4.27 4.13
N GLY A 508 -19.00 4.23 4.60
CA GLY A 508 -19.75 5.43 4.99
C GLY A 508 -20.19 6.34 3.83
N ILE A 509 -20.12 5.87 2.58
CA ILE A 509 -20.63 6.63 1.42
C ILE A 509 -22.15 6.51 1.36
N ASP A 510 -22.85 7.64 1.22
CA ASP A 510 -24.29 7.72 1.01
C ASP A 510 -24.75 6.90 -0.21
N GLN A 511 -25.98 6.36 -0.15
CA GLN A 511 -26.59 5.56 -1.21
C GLN A 511 -26.63 6.27 -2.57
N HIS A 512 -26.70 7.61 -2.59
CA HIS A 512 -26.70 8.40 -3.82
C HIS A 512 -25.28 8.80 -4.31
N ASP A 513 -24.23 8.55 -3.51
CA ASP A 513 -22.83 8.97 -3.71
C ASP A 513 -22.70 10.36 -4.37
N ARG A 514 -23.38 11.35 -3.80
CA ARG A 514 -23.52 12.69 -4.41
C ARG A 514 -22.19 13.46 -4.55
N TYR A 515 -21.14 13.03 -3.85
CA TYR A 515 -19.77 13.56 -3.94
C TYR A 515 -18.83 12.71 -4.80
N SER A 516 -19.33 11.60 -5.37
CA SER A 516 -18.59 10.64 -6.21
C SER A 516 -17.32 10.09 -5.53
N ASN A 517 -17.41 9.82 -4.23
CA ASN A 517 -16.31 9.40 -3.38
C ASN A 517 -15.78 8.00 -3.73
N HIS A 518 -16.59 7.12 -4.35
CA HIS A 518 -16.11 5.82 -4.82
C HIS A 518 -15.05 5.93 -5.93
N ASN A 519 -14.98 7.06 -6.66
CA ASN A 519 -14.06 7.34 -7.77
C ASN A 519 -13.91 6.15 -8.76
N VAL A 520 -15.05 5.54 -9.11
CA VAL A 520 -15.12 4.26 -9.84
C VAL A 520 -14.41 4.35 -11.20
N VAL A 521 -14.51 5.47 -11.91
CA VAL A 521 -13.85 5.67 -13.21
C VAL A 521 -12.33 5.52 -13.10
N PHE A 522 -11.72 6.08 -12.06
CA PHE A 522 -10.28 6.01 -11.86
C PHE A 522 -9.82 4.60 -11.48
N PHE A 523 -10.41 4.01 -10.45
CA PHE A 523 -9.99 2.70 -9.96
C PHE A 523 -10.44 1.53 -10.85
N ASP A 524 -11.68 1.54 -11.36
CA ASP A 524 -12.21 0.42 -12.14
C ASP A 524 -11.98 0.50 -13.66
N ILE A 525 -11.68 1.68 -14.22
CA ILE A 525 -11.47 1.84 -15.68
C ILE A 525 -10.02 2.25 -15.96
N ASN A 526 -9.55 3.37 -15.41
CA ASN A 526 -8.20 3.88 -15.73
C ASN A 526 -7.11 2.90 -15.30
N MET A 527 -7.10 2.46 -14.03
CA MET A 527 -6.04 1.56 -13.52
C MET A 527 -5.97 0.22 -14.24
N LYS A 528 -7.11 -0.35 -14.67
CA LYS A 528 -7.14 -1.57 -15.48
C LYS A 528 -6.55 -1.37 -16.87
N GLY A 529 -6.71 -0.17 -17.45
CA GLY A 529 -6.04 0.25 -18.69
C GLY A 529 -4.53 0.28 -18.55
N LEU A 530 -4.03 0.96 -17.51
CA LEU A 530 -2.59 1.11 -17.24
C LEU A 530 -1.90 -0.23 -16.92
N ASP A 531 -2.58 -1.14 -16.20
CA ASP A 531 -2.06 -2.47 -15.88
C ASP A 531 -1.72 -3.32 -17.13
N GLY A 532 -2.41 -3.06 -18.24
CA GLY A 532 -2.13 -3.65 -19.55
C GLY A 532 -0.89 -3.08 -20.25
N ILE A 533 -0.48 -1.85 -19.91
CA ILE A 533 0.65 -1.14 -20.50
C ILE A 533 1.92 -1.41 -19.68
N GLN A 534 2.16 -0.66 -18.60
CA GLN A 534 3.32 -0.84 -17.71
C GLN A 534 2.91 -1.11 -16.24
N GLY A 535 1.66 -0.86 -15.87
CA GLY A 535 1.17 -1.03 -14.50
C GLY A 535 0.40 0.20 -14.02
N PRO A 536 -0.42 0.09 -12.96
CA PRO A 536 -1.07 1.25 -12.35
C PRO A 536 -0.04 2.21 -11.76
N ILE A 537 -0.42 3.49 -11.62
CA ILE A 537 0.36 4.45 -10.83
C ILE A 537 0.19 4.18 -9.33
N TYR A 538 1.16 4.59 -8.52
CA TYR A 538 1.05 4.59 -7.06
C TYR A 538 0.17 5.76 -6.60
N VAL A 539 -0.72 5.48 -5.63
CA VAL A 539 -1.79 6.40 -5.17
C VAL A 539 -1.82 6.61 -3.65
N GLY A 540 -0.67 6.45 -2.99
CA GLY A 540 -0.48 6.87 -1.60
C GLY A 540 -0.79 5.85 -0.49
N THR A 541 -1.57 4.79 -0.75
CA THR A 541 -1.93 3.73 0.23
C THR A 541 -2.29 2.42 -0.48
N GLY A 542 -2.28 1.30 0.26
CA GLY A 542 -2.69 -0.03 -0.23
C GLY A 542 -1.75 -0.59 -1.29
N CYS A 543 -0.44 -0.41 -1.12
CA CYS A 543 0.57 -0.73 -2.13
C CYS A 543 1.76 -1.50 -1.55
N VAL A 544 2.02 -2.71 -2.06
CA VAL A 544 3.16 -3.55 -1.64
C VAL A 544 4.33 -3.35 -2.60
N PHE A 545 5.38 -2.68 -2.14
CA PHE A 545 6.61 -2.38 -2.86
C PHE A 545 7.68 -3.46 -2.65
N ARG A 546 8.58 -3.60 -3.63
CA ARG A 546 9.88 -4.26 -3.51
C ARG A 546 10.90 -3.26 -2.98
N ARG A 547 11.53 -3.56 -1.83
CA ARG A 547 12.52 -2.72 -1.15
C ARG A 547 13.67 -2.28 -2.08
N HIS A 548 14.23 -3.22 -2.84
CA HIS A 548 15.29 -2.93 -3.84
C HIS A 548 14.86 -1.89 -4.90
N ALA A 549 13.58 -1.87 -5.29
CA ALA A 549 13.07 -0.89 -6.24
C ALA A 549 12.89 0.50 -5.57
N LEU A 550 12.52 0.56 -4.29
CA LEU A 550 12.51 1.80 -3.50
C LEU A 550 13.93 2.36 -3.30
N TYR A 551 14.95 1.50 -3.21
CA TYR A 551 16.35 1.94 -3.17
C TYR A 551 16.84 2.58 -4.49
N GLY A 552 16.02 2.63 -5.54
CA GLY A 552 16.29 3.34 -6.79
C GLY A 552 17.22 2.58 -7.75
N TYR A 553 17.27 1.26 -7.66
CA TYR A 553 17.96 0.43 -8.65
C TYR A 553 17.15 0.33 -9.95
N ASP A 554 17.83 0.09 -11.07
CA ASP A 554 17.17 -0.19 -12.34
C ASP A 554 16.49 -1.58 -12.30
N ALA A 555 15.46 -1.80 -13.12
CA ALA A 555 14.78 -3.09 -13.19
C ALA A 555 15.66 -4.15 -13.90
N PRO A 556 15.66 -5.42 -13.45
CA PRO A 556 16.48 -6.48 -14.02
C PRO A 556 16.35 -6.59 -15.53
N THR A 557 17.48 -6.47 -16.23
CA THR A 557 17.48 -6.50 -17.68
C THR A 557 17.19 -7.92 -18.17
N ALA A 558 16.33 -8.07 -19.18
CA ALA A 558 16.17 -9.40 -19.80
C ALA A 558 17.45 -9.70 -20.56
N THR A 559 18.19 -10.72 -20.12
CA THR A 559 19.21 -11.37 -20.94
C THR A 559 18.54 -11.84 -22.23
N LYS A 560 18.73 -11.08 -23.31
CA LYS A 560 18.29 -11.53 -24.62
C LYS A 560 19.05 -12.82 -24.90
N PRO A 561 18.38 -13.94 -25.26
CA PRO A 561 19.12 -15.08 -25.78
C PRO A 561 19.97 -14.57 -26.94
N PRO A 562 21.26 -14.96 -27.05
CA PRO A 562 22.11 -14.49 -28.13
C PRO A 562 21.38 -14.80 -29.44
N SER A 563 21.17 -13.77 -30.25
CA SER A 563 20.44 -13.94 -31.51
C SER A 563 21.17 -15.00 -32.31
N LYS A 564 20.53 -16.13 -32.58
CA LYS A 564 21.04 -17.15 -33.48
C LYS A 564 21.06 -16.56 -34.90
N THR A 565 22.07 -15.74 -35.18
CA THR A 565 22.45 -15.38 -36.54
C THR A 565 22.92 -16.66 -37.20
N CYS A 566 21.99 -17.30 -37.90
CA CYS A 566 22.27 -18.39 -38.80
C CYS A 566 23.35 -17.93 -39.79
N ASN A 567 24.58 -18.42 -39.64
CA ASN A 567 25.67 -18.23 -40.61
C ASN A 567 25.53 -19.19 -41.81
N CYS A 568 24.31 -19.63 -42.10
CA CYS A 568 23.99 -20.58 -43.15
C CYS A 568 23.07 -19.88 -44.17
N TRP A 569 23.63 -19.02 -45.02
CA TRP A 569 23.24 -18.86 -46.43
C TRP A 569 24.29 -18.01 -47.18
N PRO A 570 24.72 -18.44 -48.39
CA PRO A 570 25.78 -17.76 -49.14
C PRO A 570 25.29 -16.47 -49.82
N LYS A 571 26.23 -15.56 -50.07
CA LYS A 571 26.00 -14.22 -50.64
C LYS A 571 25.71 -14.25 -52.15
N SER A 572 24.52 -14.67 -52.57
CA SER A 572 24.05 -14.42 -53.94
C SER A 572 22.52 -14.52 -54.12
N CYS A 573 21.76 -13.54 -53.63
CA CYS A 573 20.50 -13.08 -54.25
C CYS A 573 20.00 -11.79 -53.58
N CYS A 574 20.28 -10.63 -54.19
CA CYS A 574 19.47 -9.39 -54.12
C CYS A 574 20.19 -8.26 -54.88
N LEU A 575 20.36 -8.46 -56.20
CA LEU A 575 20.39 -7.31 -57.11
C LEU A 575 18.94 -6.89 -57.35
N CYS A 576 18.53 -5.76 -56.79
CA CYS A 576 17.51 -4.85 -57.32
C CYS A 576 17.53 -3.54 -56.53
N CYS A 577 17.97 -2.45 -57.18
CA CYS A 577 17.67 -1.02 -56.88
C CYS A 577 17.82 -0.57 -55.40
N GLY A 578 18.85 0.17 -54.97
CA GLY A 578 19.32 1.47 -55.51
C GLY A 578 19.00 2.57 -54.47
N SER A 579 19.87 3.49 -54.06
CA SER A 579 21.19 3.89 -54.58
C SER A 579 22.16 4.29 -53.46
N LYS A 580 23.45 4.01 -53.64
CA LYS A 580 24.54 4.55 -52.80
C LYS A 580 25.04 5.88 -53.38
N ARG A 581 25.31 6.86 -52.51
CA ARG A 581 26.42 7.81 -52.72
C ARG A 581 27.31 7.85 -51.47
N LYS A 582 28.50 7.26 -51.60
CA LYS A 582 29.72 7.68 -50.89
C LYS A 582 30.23 8.97 -51.60
N CYS A 583 31.14 9.79 -51.06
CA CYS A 583 32.22 9.48 -50.14
C CYS A 583 32.67 10.68 -49.27
N SER A 584 33.55 10.35 -48.33
CA SER A 584 34.32 11.18 -47.40
C SER A 584 34.82 12.57 -47.86
N LYS A 585 34.89 13.50 -46.90
CA LYS A 585 36.09 14.31 -46.63
C LYS A 585 36.19 14.61 -45.13
N ALA A 586 37.40 14.55 -44.58
CA ALA A 586 37.68 14.80 -43.17
C ALA A 586 38.18 16.23 -42.95
N LYS A 587 37.78 16.88 -41.85
CA LYS A 587 38.71 17.64 -40.96
C LYS A 587 38.04 18.17 -39.68
N LYS A 588 38.86 18.14 -38.62
CA LYS A 588 38.86 18.95 -37.38
C LYS A 588 37.62 18.95 -36.46
N LYS A 589 37.83 18.33 -35.27
CA LYS A 589 37.25 18.74 -33.99
C LYS A 589 37.35 20.26 -33.80
N GLN A 590 36.31 20.85 -33.25
CA GLN A 590 36.44 21.89 -32.23
C GLN A 590 35.40 21.60 -31.14
N GLU A 591 35.81 21.64 -29.87
CA GLU A 591 34.95 21.29 -28.74
C GLU A 591 33.97 22.41 -28.41
N HIS A 592 32.70 22.06 -28.21
CA HIS A 592 31.90 22.74 -27.19
C HIS A 592 31.21 21.72 -26.29
N GLN A 593 31.71 21.65 -25.06
CA GLN A 593 31.10 20.88 -23.98
C GLN A 593 29.81 21.56 -23.51
N LYS A 594 28.68 20.84 -23.55
CA LYS A 594 27.59 21.01 -22.56
C LYS A 594 26.64 19.81 -22.54
N LYS A 595 26.42 19.29 -21.32
CA LYS A 595 25.38 18.32 -20.92
C LYS A 595 25.39 16.91 -21.56
N VAL A 596 26.29 16.05 -21.06
CA VAL A 596 26.04 14.59 -20.95
C VAL A 596 26.25 14.17 -19.50
N LYS A 597 25.19 14.16 -18.68
CA LYS A 597 25.24 13.72 -17.27
C LYS A 597 24.40 12.47 -16.96
N CYS A 598 23.45 12.10 -17.82
CA CYS A 598 22.52 10.99 -17.59
C CYS A 598 23.04 9.60 -18.03
N ARG A 599 24.09 9.52 -18.86
CA ARG A 599 24.48 8.27 -19.54
C ARG A 599 25.67 7.53 -18.91
N ASN A 600 26.51 8.22 -18.14
CA ASN A 600 27.74 7.63 -17.58
C ASN A 600 27.48 6.85 -16.29
N ALA A 601 26.45 7.19 -15.51
CA ALA A 601 26.02 6.39 -14.36
C ALA A 601 25.48 5.03 -14.80
N SER A 602 24.46 5.01 -15.67
CA SER A 602 23.76 3.79 -16.10
C SER A 602 24.68 2.77 -16.80
N LYS A 603 25.68 3.19 -17.59
CA LYS A 603 26.62 2.26 -18.22
C LYS A 603 27.56 1.53 -17.26
N GLN A 604 27.81 2.07 -16.05
CA GLN A 604 28.61 1.37 -15.03
C GLN A 604 27.78 0.46 -14.13
N VAL A 605 26.47 0.70 -14.00
CA VAL A 605 25.56 -0.17 -13.23
C VAL A 605 25.32 -1.51 -13.93
N HIS A 606 25.31 -1.54 -15.26
CA HIS A 606 25.07 -2.79 -16.02
C HIS A 606 26.19 -3.84 -15.87
N ALA A 607 27.34 -3.47 -15.29
CA ALA A 607 28.42 -4.40 -14.94
C ALA A 607 28.24 -5.07 -13.57
N LEU A 608 27.26 -4.63 -12.76
CA LEU A 608 27.03 -5.14 -11.40
C LEU A 608 26.08 -6.36 -11.32
N GLU A 609 25.14 -6.53 -12.27
CA GLU A 609 24.23 -7.70 -12.27
C GLU A 609 24.88 -9.03 -12.65
N VAL A 610 26.17 -9.04 -13.05
CA VAL A 610 26.89 -10.27 -13.46
C VAL A 610 27.76 -10.85 -12.32
N ALA A 611 27.85 -10.17 -11.17
CA ALA A 611 28.72 -10.55 -10.05
C ALA A 611 28.26 -11.79 -9.23
N GLY A 612 27.28 -12.55 -9.74
CA GLY A 612 26.95 -13.91 -9.27
C GLY A 612 27.85 -15.01 -9.84
N ARG A 613 28.87 -14.65 -10.64
CA ARG A 613 30.03 -15.49 -10.96
C ARG A 613 31.30 -14.74 -10.60
N GLU A 614 32.30 -15.49 -10.15
CA GLU A 614 33.50 -15.00 -9.48
C GLU A 614 34.22 -13.87 -10.22
N THR A 615 34.80 -12.94 -9.44
CA THR A 615 35.66 -11.81 -9.87
C THR A 615 34.97 -10.61 -10.54
N ALA A 616 34.39 -9.73 -9.71
CA ALA A 616 34.16 -8.31 -10.05
C ALA A 616 34.81 -7.42 -8.97
N PRO A 617 35.41 -6.26 -9.31
CA PRO A 617 36.10 -5.42 -8.34
C PRO A 617 35.12 -4.72 -7.39
N PRO A 618 35.47 -4.52 -6.10
CA PRO A 618 34.59 -3.90 -5.13
C PRO A 618 34.24 -2.46 -5.54
N VAL A 619 32.95 -2.12 -5.46
CA VAL A 619 32.50 -0.74 -5.65
C VAL A 619 33.08 0.12 -4.51
N PRO A 620 33.62 1.32 -4.78
CA PRO A 620 34.13 2.19 -3.73
C PRO A 620 33.03 2.52 -2.71
N ARG A 621 33.30 2.22 -1.43
CA ARG A 621 32.42 2.46 -0.27
C ARG A 621 31.82 3.87 -0.25
N GLU A 622 32.63 4.87 -0.59
CA GLU A 622 32.20 6.27 -0.76
C GLU A 622 30.97 6.47 -1.67
N LYS A 623 30.79 5.65 -2.72
CA LYS A 623 29.64 5.76 -3.63
C LYS A 623 28.35 5.29 -2.97
N PHE A 624 28.44 4.28 -2.11
CA PHE A 624 27.33 3.80 -1.30
C PHE A 624 26.99 4.82 -0.21
N GLU A 625 28.00 5.34 0.50
CA GLU A 625 27.81 6.39 1.52
C GLU A 625 27.16 7.66 0.94
N LYS A 626 27.66 8.16 -0.21
CA LYS A 626 27.07 9.31 -0.94
C LYS A 626 25.65 9.04 -1.46
N ARG A 627 25.21 7.78 -1.54
CA ARG A 627 23.87 7.38 -1.97
C ARG A 627 22.91 7.24 -0.79
N PHE A 628 23.31 6.45 0.22
CA PHE A 628 22.44 5.93 1.26
C PHE A 628 22.69 6.52 2.66
N GLY A 629 23.80 7.25 2.88
CA GLY A 629 24.21 7.77 4.19
C GLY A 629 25.32 6.94 4.84
N GLN A 630 25.72 7.35 6.05
CA GLN A 630 26.95 6.88 6.71
C GLN A 630 26.76 5.69 7.67
N SER A 631 25.54 5.17 7.85
CA SER A 631 25.30 4.02 8.73
C SER A 631 25.81 2.72 8.11
N ASP A 632 26.82 2.12 8.73
CA ASP A 632 27.37 0.83 8.32
C ASP A 632 26.36 -0.31 8.48
N ALA A 633 25.52 -0.27 9.53
CA ALA A 633 24.44 -1.24 9.72
C ALA A 633 23.40 -1.16 8.58
N PHE A 634 22.98 0.06 8.20
CA PHE A 634 22.10 0.23 7.04
C PHE A 634 22.77 -0.26 5.76
N LEU A 635 24.02 0.15 5.49
CA LEU A 635 24.74 -0.28 4.28
C LEU A 635 24.88 -1.81 4.20
N ALA A 636 25.21 -2.49 5.31
CA ALA A 636 25.25 -3.95 5.37
C ALA A 636 23.89 -4.59 5.08
N SER A 637 22.79 -4.02 5.59
CA SER A 637 21.43 -4.51 5.29
C SER A 637 21.07 -4.41 3.80
N THR A 638 21.55 -3.37 3.09
CA THR A 638 21.26 -3.17 1.65
C THR A 638 22.00 -4.14 0.73
N LEU A 639 23.01 -4.85 1.21
CA LEU A 639 23.79 -5.82 0.45
C LEU A 639 23.24 -7.26 0.55
N GLN A 640 22.16 -7.47 1.34
CA GLN A 640 21.53 -8.78 1.51
C GLN A 640 20.30 -8.90 0.60
N ASP A 641 20.41 -9.66 -0.50
CA ASP A 641 19.31 -9.80 -1.48
C ASP A 641 18.03 -10.47 -0.93
N ASN A 642 18.17 -11.37 0.05
CA ASN A 642 17.04 -12.16 0.58
C ASN A 642 16.49 -11.67 1.94
N GLY A 643 17.15 -10.71 2.61
CA GLY A 643 16.75 -10.28 3.97
C GLY A 643 16.92 -11.33 5.08
N GLU A 644 17.58 -12.45 4.78
CA GLU A 644 17.90 -13.52 5.72
C GLU A 644 19.36 -13.35 6.19
N GLY A 645 19.59 -13.03 7.47
CA GLY A 645 20.94 -13.02 8.03
C GLY A 645 21.22 -12.07 9.21
N CYS A 646 20.35 -11.11 9.51
CA CYS A 646 20.57 -10.22 10.66
C CYS A 646 20.34 -10.94 12.00
N HIS A 647 21.44 -11.35 12.66
CA HIS A 647 21.42 -11.75 14.06
C HIS A 647 21.08 -10.51 14.91
N PHE A 648 19.92 -10.52 15.56
CA PHE A 648 19.34 -9.34 16.20
C PHE A 648 19.92 -9.10 17.60
N ASP A 649 20.97 -8.29 17.70
CA ASP A 649 21.35 -7.64 18.95
C ASP A 649 20.45 -6.40 19.13
N MET A 650 19.46 -6.51 20.01
CA MET A 650 18.40 -5.52 20.16
C MET A 650 18.94 -4.12 20.52
N LEU A 651 19.86 -4.04 21.48
CA LEU A 651 20.36 -2.75 21.98
C LEU A 651 21.16 -2.02 20.91
N LYS A 652 22.13 -2.72 20.30
CA LYS A 652 22.94 -2.16 19.22
C LYS A 652 22.09 -1.77 18.00
N SER A 653 21.11 -2.59 17.65
CA SER A 653 20.20 -2.31 16.53
C SER A 653 19.32 -1.09 16.78
N LEU A 654 18.93 -0.82 18.03
CA LEU A 654 18.16 0.37 18.40
C LEU A 654 18.99 1.65 18.32
N ASP A 655 20.25 1.64 18.77
CA ASP A 655 21.17 2.78 18.62
C ASP A 655 21.41 3.10 17.12
N ASP A 656 21.69 2.08 16.31
CA ASP A 656 21.82 2.22 14.84
C ASP A 656 20.52 2.76 14.20
N CYS A 657 19.35 2.38 14.74
CA CYS A 657 18.06 2.91 14.29
C CYS A 657 17.86 4.39 14.64
N ILE A 658 18.22 4.82 15.86
CA ILE A 658 18.15 6.23 16.28
C ILE A 658 19.08 7.06 15.40
N HIS A 659 20.27 6.56 15.06
CA HIS A 659 21.20 7.25 14.17
C HIS A 659 20.61 7.49 12.76
N VAL A 660 19.97 6.50 12.13
CA VAL A 660 19.35 6.69 10.80
C VAL A 660 18.05 7.50 10.80
N LEU A 661 17.44 7.70 11.98
CA LEU A 661 16.29 8.58 12.19
C LEU A 661 16.68 10.04 12.42
N SER A 662 17.96 10.34 12.58
CA SER A 662 18.42 11.72 12.80
C SER A 662 18.04 12.63 11.64
N CYS A 663 17.63 13.87 11.93
CA CYS A 663 17.16 14.78 10.90
C CYS A 663 18.29 15.09 9.90
N GLY A 664 19.52 15.12 10.40
CA GLY A 664 20.72 15.35 9.60
C GLY A 664 21.09 14.21 8.64
N TYR A 665 20.55 12.99 8.78
CA TYR A 665 21.00 11.80 8.07
C TYR A 665 20.89 11.92 6.53
N GLU A 666 19.89 12.64 6.05
CA GLU A 666 19.60 12.74 4.61
C GLU A 666 20.47 13.81 3.92
N ASN A 667 21.17 14.65 4.68
CA ASN A 667 22.04 15.70 4.15
C ASN A 667 23.13 15.13 3.25
N LYS A 668 23.30 15.74 2.07
CA LYS A 668 24.29 15.35 1.04
C LYS A 668 24.12 13.92 0.46
N THR A 669 23.11 13.16 0.89
CA THR A 669 22.76 11.83 0.32
C THR A 669 21.83 11.94 -0.90
N GLN A 670 21.42 10.79 -1.48
CA GLN A 670 20.40 10.71 -2.54
C GLN A 670 18.98 10.38 -2.05
N TRP A 671 18.76 10.28 -0.73
CA TRP A 671 17.42 10.16 -0.13
C TRP A 671 16.51 11.28 -0.61
N GLY A 672 15.26 10.93 -0.95
CA GLY A 672 14.26 11.84 -1.50
C GLY A 672 14.51 12.34 -2.92
N LYS A 673 15.70 12.13 -3.50
CA LYS A 673 16.08 12.65 -4.82
C LYS A 673 16.06 11.56 -5.88
N GLU A 674 16.63 10.40 -5.53
CA GLU A 674 16.76 9.22 -6.38
C GLU A 674 16.54 7.91 -5.58
N VAL A 675 16.39 7.99 -4.24
CA VAL A 675 16.23 6.87 -3.31
C VAL A 675 15.03 7.14 -2.40
N GLY A 676 14.17 6.14 -2.21
CA GLY A 676 12.96 6.21 -1.39
C GLY A 676 11.78 6.90 -2.08
N TRP A 677 10.83 7.39 -1.29
CA TRP A 677 9.77 8.30 -1.73
C TRP A 677 10.38 9.66 -2.10
N ILE A 678 9.97 10.20 -3.25
CA ILE A 678 10.62 11.35 -3.89
C ILE A 678 10.06 12.68 -3.38
N TYR A 679 10.93 13.59 -2.97
CA TYR A 679 10.59 14.90 -2.40
C TYR A 679 10.34 15.96 -3.49
N GLY A 680 9.70 17.06 -3.08
CA GLY A 680 9.49 18.25 -3.92
C GLY A 680 8.12 18.35 -4.57
N SER A 681 7.14 17.57 -4.12
CA SER A 681 5.72 17.80 -4.41
C SER A 681 4.84 17.32 -3.25
N VAL A 682 3.65 17.90 -3.11
CA VAL A 682 2.55 17.46 -2.23
C VAL A 682 1.91 16.14 -2.68
N THR A 683 2.18 15.69 -3.91
CA THR A 683 1.83 14.35 -4.42
C THR A 683 3.10 13.55 -4.70
N GLU A 684 3.81 13.15 -3.64
CA GLU A 684 5.02 12.32 -3.74
C GLU A 684 4.74 10.94 -4.32
N ASP A 685 3.50 10.47 -4.23
CA ASP A 685 3.05 9.15 -4.63
C ASP A 685 3.14 8.93 -6.15
N ILE A 686 2.48 9.80 -6.93
CA ILE A 686 2.52 9.77 -8.39
C ILE A 686 3.97 9.95 -8.87
N LEU A 687 4.72 10.85 -8.24
CA LEU A 687 6.12 11.15 -8.57
C LEU A 687 7.04 9.95 -8.32
N THR A 688 6.88 9.25 -7.20
CA THR A 688 7.65 8.05 -6.85
C THR A 688 7.32 6.91 -7.82
N GLY A 689 6.04 6.67 -8.10
CA GLY A 689 5.60 5.67 -9.08
C GLY A 689 6.17 5.93 -10.49
N PHE A 690 6.07 7.18 -10.97
CA PHE A 690 6.62 7.62 -12.26
C PHE A 690 8.13 7.40 -12.34
N LYS A 691 8.85 7.74 -11.27
CA LYS A 691 10.30 7.57 -11.17
C LYS A 691 10.69 6.10 -11.29
N MET A 692 10.03 5.20 -10.56
CA MET A 692 10.26 3.76 -10.66
C MET A 692 9.98 3.21 -12.06
N HIS A 693 8.90 3.64 -12.72
CA HIS A 693 8.59 3.23 -14.09
C HIS A 693 9.61 3.75 -15.13
N CYS A 694 10.21 4.94 -14.90
CA CYS A 694 11.35 5.40 -15.69
C CYS A 694 12.58 4.47 -15.54
N HIS A 695 12.82 3.93 -14.35
CA HIS A 695 13.85 2.89 -14.11
C HIS A 695 13.51 1.51 -14.74
N GLY A 696 12.48 1.43 -15.57
CA GLY A 696 12.11 0.23 -16.33
C GLY A 696 11.28 -0.79 -15.55
N TRP A 697 10.94 -0.48 -14.30
CA TRP A 697 10.11 -1.34 -13.49
C TRP A 697 8.67 -1.39 -14.00
N ARG A 698 7.99 -2.47 -13.64
CA ARG A 698 6.59 -2.72 -13.94
C ARG A 698 5.80 -2.75 -12.63
N SER A 699 4.59 -2.19 -12.58
CA SER A 699 3.66 -2.41 -11.45
C SER A 699 2.53 -3.37 -11.84
N VAL A 700 1.75 -3.78 -10.84
CA VAL A 700 0.59 -4.65 -11.00
C VAL A 700 -0.62 -4.05 -10.29
N TYR A 701 -1.79 -4.11 -10.94
CA TYR A 701 -3.05 -3.84 -10.28
C TYR A 701 -3.72 -5.14 -9.82
N CYS A 702 -4.00 -5.26 -8.53
CA CYS A 702 -4.68 -6.43 -7.96
C CYS A 702 -6.07 -6.05 -7.46
N MET A 703 -7.09 -6.80 -7.87
CA MET A 703 -8.48 -6.57 -7.49
C MET A 703 -9.13 -7.88 -7.03
N PRO A 704 -8.98 -8.24 -5.74
CA PRO A 704 -9.72 -9.36 -5.16
C PRO A 704 -11.23 -9.16 -5.17
N LYS A 705 -11.95 -10.27 -5.03
CA LYS A 705 -13.42 -10.30 -4.91
C LYS A 705 -13.91 -9.50 -3.70
N ARG A 706 -13.24 -9.68 -2.55
CA ARG A 706 -13.40 -8.84 -1.36
C ARG A 706 -12.34 -7.73 -1.42
N PRO A 707 -12.68 -6.43 -1.34
CA PRO A 707 -11.71 -5.35 -1.33
C PRO A 707 -10.60 -5.60 -0.31
N ALA A 708 -9.33 -5.49 -0.72
CA ALA A 708 -8.17 -5.75 0.13
C ALA A 708 -8.12 -4.78 1.32
N PHE A 709 -8.19 -3.49 1.00
CA PHE A 709 -8.18 -2.38 1.93
C PHE A 709 -9.50 -1.61 1.82
N LYS A 710 -9.94 -1.08 2.95
CA LYS A 710 -11.07 -0.14 3.04
C LYS A 710 -10.68 0.99 3.98
N GLY A 711 -11.18 2.19 3.73
CA GLY A 711 -10.96 3.34 4.61
C GLY A 711 -12.19 4.22 4.77
N SER A 712 -12.06 5.32 5.51
CA SER A 712 -13.16 6.28 5.71
C SER A 712 -13.15 7.35 4.63
N ALA A 713 -14.26 7.55 3.91
CA ALA A 713 -14.36 8.65 2.95
C ALA A 713 -14.58 10.01 3.67
N PRO A 714 -14.10 11.13 3.12
CA PRO A 714 -14.54 12.46 3.54
C PRO A 714 -16.07 12.61 3.38
N ILE A 715 -16.78 12.75 4.50
CA ILE A 715 -18.26 12.79 4.53
C ILE A 715 -18.78 14.19 4.14
N ASN A 716 -18.01 15.24 4.42
CA ASN A 716 -18.38 16.62 4.08
C ASN A 716 -17.71 17.09 2.76
N LEU A 717 -18.34 18.09 2.12
CA LEU A 717 -17.87 18.63 0.85
C LEU A 717 -16.57 19.44 0.99
N THR A 718 -16.36 20.12 2.13
CA THR A 718 -15.20 20.99 2.39
C THR A 718 -13.89 20.20 2.34
N ASP A 719 -13.81 19.09 3.05
CA ASP A 719 -12.64 18.22 3.08
C ASP A 719 -12.41 17.54 1.74
N ARG A 720 -13.49 17.18 1.04
CA ARG A 720 -13.42 16.63 -0.31
C ARG A 720 -12.84 17.64 -1.30
N LEU A 721 -13.24 18.92 -1.22
CA LEU A 721 -12.69 20.00 -2.04
C LEU A 721 -11.23 20.28 -1.70
N HIS A 722 -10.86 20.35 -0.41
CA HIS A 722 -9.47 20.50 0.02
C HIS A 722 -8.59 19.32 -0.44
N GLN A 723 -9.11 18.09 -0.43
CA GLN A 723 -8.40 16.91 -0.93
C GLN A 723 -8.13 17.02 -2.44
N VAL A 724 -9.14 17.35 -3.25
CA VAL A 724 -8.97 17.54 -4.71
C VAL A 724 -8.06 18.73 -5.02
N LEU A 725 -8.13 19.82 -4.23
CA LEU A 725 -7.23 20.96 -4.36
C LEU A 725 -5.76 20.57 -4.11
N ARG A 726 -5.47 19.75 -3.09
CA ARG A 726 -4.12 19.22 -2.84
C ARG A 726 -3.62 18.35 -4.00
N TRP A 727 -4.47 17.50 -4.57
CA TRP A 727 -4.12 16.69 -5.74
C TRP A 727 -3.82 17.54 -6.97
N ALA A 728 -4.64 18.57 -7.22
CA ALA A 728 -4.45 19.50 -8.33
C ALA A 728 -3.15 20.31 -8.17
N LEU A 729 -2.89 20.83 -6.96
CA LEU A 729 -1.68 21.57 -6.62
C LEU A 729 -0.43 20.70 -6.79
N GLY A 730 -0.40 19.48 -6.25
CA GLY A 730 0.74 18.57 -6.43
C GLY A 730 0.97 18.20 -7.90
N SER A 731 -0.10 18.02 -8.69
CA SER A 731 0.00 17.78 -10.13
C SER A 731 0.63 18.97 -10.87
N VAL A 732 0.28 20.21 -10.49
CA VAL A 732 0.88 21.44 -11.04
C VAL A 732 2.34 21.61 -10.59
N GLU A 733 2.69 21.28 -9.34
CA GLU A 733 4.09 21.25 -8.88
C GLU A 733 4.92 20.26 -9.72
N ILE A 734 4.42 19.05 -9.96
CA ILE A 734 5.10 18.05 -10.81
C ILE A 734 5.28 18.60 -12.24
N PHE A 735 4.27 19.28 -12.81
CA PHE A 735 4.35 19.91 -14.13
C PHE A 735 5.47 20.94 -14.24
N LEU A 736 5.63 21.79 -13.21
CA LEU A 736 6.63 22.86 -13.18
C LEU A 736 8.01 22.37 -12.70
N SER A 737 8.09 21.17 -12.11
CA SER A 737 9.33 20.58 -11.59
C SER A 737 10.29 20.08 -12.69
N LYS A 738 11.53 19.75 -12.27
CA LYS A 738 12.49 19.02 -13.12
C LYS A 738 11.98 17.65 -13.60
N HIS A 739 10.97 17.08 -12.95
CA HIS A 739 10.46 15.73 -13.15
C HIS A 739 9.23 15.64 -14.08
N CYS A 740 8.79 16.74 -14.71
CA CYS A 740 7.63 16.72 -15.60
C CYS A 740 7.75 15.66 -16.72
N PRO A 741 6.74 14.79 -16.91
CA PRO A 741 6.75 13.70 -17.91
C PRO A 741 6.97 14.12 -19.37
N ILE A 742 6.80 15.42 -19.70
CA ILE A 742 6.95 16.01 -21.03
C ILE A 742 8.42 16.18 -21.45
N TRP A 743 9.34 16.30 -20.49
CA TRP A 743 10.79 16.42 -20.78
C TRP A 743 11.69 15.50 -19.95
N TYR A 744 11.21 14.99 -18.81
CA TYR A 744 11.98 14.06 -17.97
C TYR A 744 11.94 12.62 -18.50
N GLY A 745 13.01 11.85 -18.27
CA GLY A 745 13.03 10.41 -18.51
C GLY A 745 12.96 9.95 -19.98
N TYR A 746 13.27 10.82 -20.95
CA TYR A 746 13.33 10.41 -22.37
C TYR A 746 14.50 9.46 -22.61
N ARG A 747 14.25 8.33 -23.29
CA ARG A 747 15.14 7.17 -23.46
C ARG A 747 15.34 6.28 -22.22
N CYS A 748 14.52 6.45 -21.18
CA CYS A 748 14.43 5.54 -20.04
C CYS A 748 13.40 4.41 -20.31
N GLY A 749 13.17 3.51 -19.36
CA GLY A 749 12.35 2.30 -19.55
C GLY A 749 10.82 2.51 -19.63
N LEU A 750 10.35 3.77 -19.62
CA LEU A 750 8.94 4.14 -19.64
C LEU A 750 8.32 3.98 -21.05
N LYS A 751 7.21 3.23 -21.16
CA LYS A 751 6.51 3.03 -22.44
C LYS A 751 5.84 4.32 -22.95
N PRO A 752 5.68 4.52 -24.28
CA PRO A 752 5.07 5.74 -24.82
C PRO A 752 3.63 6.00 -24.36
N LEU A 753 2.78 4.97 -24.31
CA LEU A 753 1.40 5.09 -23.81
C LEU A 753 1.34 5.33 -22.29
N GLU A 754 2.30 4.80 -21.54
CA GLU A 754 2.41 5.05 -20.09
C GLU A 754 2.82 6.50 -19.83
N ARG A 755 3.81 7.01 -20.58
CA ARG A 755 4.17 8.43 -20.54
C ARG A 755 2.97 9.32 -20.86
N LEU A 756 2.16 8.97 -21.85
CA LEU A 756 0.96 9.71 -22.21
C LEU A 756 -0.06 9.75 -21.05
N SER A 757 -0.21 8.65 -20.30
CA SER A 757 -0.97 8.64 -19.03
C SER A 757 -0.38 9.60 -17.99
N TYR A 758 0.94 9.54 -17.73
CA TYR A 758 1.59 10.44 -16.79
C TYR A 758 1.50 11.92 -17.20
N ILE A 759 1.53 12.22 -18.50
CA ILE A 759 1.26 13.56 -19.03
C ILE A 759 -0.19 13.97 -18.72
N ASN A 760 -1.18 13.09 -18.94
CA ASN A 760 -2.57 13.35 -18.58
C ASN A 760 -2.75 13.64 -17.06
N CYS A 761 -2.14 12.82 -16.20
CA CYS A 761 -2.17 12.98 -14.74
C CYS A 761 -1.53 14.29 -14.24
N VAL A 762 -0.72 14.96 -15.05
CA VAL A 762 -0.02 16.20 -14.71
C VAL A 762 -0.68 17.42 -15.38
N ILE A 763 -1.31 17.24 -16.54
CA ILE A 763 -2.01 18.30 -17.29
C ILE A 763 -3.48 18.48 -16.84
N TYR A 764 -4.16 17.46 -16.29
CA TYR A 764 -5.61 17.55 -16.02
C TYR A 764 -6.09 18.81 -15.25
N PRO A 765 -5.35 19.40 -14.27
CA PRO A 765 -5.82 20.62 -13.60
C PRO A 765 -5.92 21.81 -14.54
N TRP A 766 -5.04 21.88 -15.56
CA TRP A 766 -4.99 22.97 -16.53
C TRP A 766 -6.23 22.98 -17.44
N THR A 767 -6.92 21.85 -17.62
CA THR A 767 -8.19 21.78 -18.35
C THR A 767 -9.33 22.55 -17.65
N SER A 768 -9.18 22.92 -16.37
CA SER A 768 -10.14 23.81 -15.68
C SER A 768 -10.23 25.22 -16.30
N ILE A 769 -9.12 25.76 -16.82
CA ILE A 769 -9.06 27.11 -17.41
C ILE A 769 -9.95 27.21 -18.67
N PRO A 770 -9.76 26.39 -19.73
CA PRO A 770 -10.65 26.40 -20.88
C PRO A 770 -12.07 25.94 -20.52
N LEU A 771 -12.26 25.10 -19.50
CA LEU A 771 -13.59 24.71 -19.03
C LEU A 771 -14.38 25.92 -18.49
N LEU A 772 -13.79 26.72 -17.60
CA LEU A 772 -14.42 27.93 -17.07
C LEU A 772 -14.75 28.94 -18.17
N ILE A 773 -13.83 29.16 -19.11
CA ILE A 773 -14.04 30.02 -20.27
C ILE A 773 -15.20 29.49 -21.13
N TYR A 774 -15.18 28.21 -21.50
CA TYR A 774 -16.19 27.60 -22.36
C TYR A 774 -17.59 27.57 -21.72
N CYS A 775 -17.68 27.38 -20.39
CA CYS A 775 -18.95 27.47 -19.66
C CYS A 775 -19.53 28.89 -19.64
N ALA A 776 -18.69 29.94 -19.72
CA ALA A 776 -19.16 31.34 -19.79
C ALA A 776 -19.60 31.77 -21.19
N LEU A 777 -19.09 31.13 -22.26
CA LEU A 777 -19.40 31.51 -23.65
C LEU A 777 -20.90 31.50 -23.98
N PRO A 778 -21.72 30.49 -23.62
CA PRO A 778 -23.16 30.51 -23.90
C PRO A 778 -23.88 31.70 -23.27
N ALA A 779 -23.54 32.05 -22.03
CA ALA A 779 -24.12 33.21 -21.35
C ALA A 779 -23.75 34.53 -22.05
N PHE A 780 -22.49 34.67 -22.50
CA PHE A 780 -22.08 35.83 -23.29
C PHE A 780 -22.83 35.92 -24.63
N CYS A 781 -23.03 34.78 -25.32
CA CYS A 781 -23.75 34.76 -26.59
C CYS A 781 -25.22 35.17 -26.42
N LEU A 782 -25.88 34.67 -25.38
CA LEU A 782 -27.26 35.05 -25.02
C LEU A 782 -27.40 36.54 -24.69
N LEU A 783 -26.43 37.13 -23.98
CA LEU A 783 -26.47 38.55 -23.59
C LEU A 783 -26.06 39.51 -24.72
N SER A 784 -25.18 39.09 -25.62
CA SER A 784 -24.66 39.93 -26.71
C SER A 784 -25.42 39.78 -28.04
N GLY A 785 -26.28 38.77 -28.17
CA GLY A 785 -26.95 38.41 -29.42
C GLY A 785 -26.01 37.90 -30.52
N LYS A 786 -24.73 37.64 -30.21
CA LYS A 786 -23.73 37.13 -31.15
C LYS A 786 -23.53 35.63 -30.99
N PHE A 787 -23.45 34.91 -32.12
CA PHE A 787 -23.34 33.45 -32.14
C PHE A 787 -21.90 32.97 -32.40
N MET A 788 -21.53 31.83 -31.80
CA MET A 788 -20.22 31.18 -31.99
C MET A 788 -20.13 30.27 -33.21
N VAL A 789 -21.29 29.87 -33.75
CA VAL A 789 -21.46 28.93 -34.87
C VAL A 789 -22.12 29.72 -36.00
N PRO A 790 -21.67 29.59 -37.25
CA PRO A 790 -22.33 30.26 -38.36
C PRO A 790 -23.79 29.77 -38.45
N GLU A 791 -24.71 30.70 -38.66
CA GLU A 791 -26.11 30.37 -38.88
C GLU A 791 -26.21 29.58 -40.21
N GLN A 792 -26.55 28.29 -40.11
CA GLN A 792 -26.91 27.52 -41.30
C GLN A 792 -28.28 28.00 -41.75
N LEU A 793 -28.29 29.04 -42.59
CA LEU A 793 -29.44 29.37 -43.43
C LEU A 793 -29.93 28.07 -44.07
N PRO A 794 -31.20 27.68 -43.89
CA PRO A 794 -31.74 26.50 -44.55
C PRO A 794 -31.58 26.69 -46.06
N ALA A 795 -31.11 25.64 -46.74
CA ALA A 795 -30.89 25.69 -48.18
C ALA A 795 -32.21 26.05 -48.91
N SER A 796 -32.20 27.22 -49.54
CA SER A 796 -33.29 27.77 -50.37
C SER A 796 -33.27 27.19 -51.77
#